data_AF-A0A928HYH5-F1
#
_entry.id   AF-A0A928HYH5-F1
#
_cell.length_a   1.000
_cell.length_b   1.000
_cell.length_c   1.000
_cell.angle_alpha   90.00
_cell.angle_beta   90.00
_cell.angle_gamma   90.00
#
_symmetry.space_group_name_H-M   'P 1'
#
loop_
_entity.id
_entity.type
_entity.pdbx_description
1 polymer ?
#
loop_
_entity_poly.entity_id
_entity_poly.type
_entity_poly.pdbx_seq_one_letter_code
_entity_poly.pdbx_strand_id
1 'polypeptide(L)'
;MFSWTLAKAFLSSPAALIETINERLRRRRERAVTAGAASVGRTPIAPSGISATSSGTSATPGTAPSDTTPTSSGTSAPSSTPATPPGDTALTGEQTLALERLRELAKEANTSESGKYQALLKELARIGVGPRSSERVVVFAERVATLTWLRGRIEEDLKMPPGAVRVMHGSLSDIEQQEIVEEFRQAHTPIRVLITGDVASEGVNLHSQCHELIHYDIPWSLIRIEQRNGRIDRYGQRVSPRITTLLLDPSDRRFNGDIHVLANLMHKEDEAHRALGSAASLMGLYSGEKEEKAIREALQQGTDIDEVVHDAESALHHDPMAALFASLTGSGSVTPGQGATSRQGATSGQDAASSPDAAPGKPPRSASTALQGTAPRDGLRHNRPQHTGLHHDAPQHASLLFPLQVDFLREGLAELYERPAEKALPSGGGGVSWRYDAMEQIAELVPPSGLRSRLEVLPQGYLAERGVRERLVLATSPRKGQELLADALRDSSDSSWPEAHYLGPLHPVLDWASDRILAGLNRGSVFAMRGAVDAPTVLLMGTLTNRVGRTVSLVSLSAQFPYLDLASARVALAHGETPKEAALPLTTVHATPAAMFADVGVTEPQTNPGPVPNLDLLKALVAPAVDAAESQMALTVDAAYSDARQRVEDWAQHVETWDDDASRLVQNQQLRMQRSTVALEKQLLEQHQPAHTLVRPLLVVVPQNFGMEGEY
;
A
#
# COMPACT_ATOMS: atom_id res chain seq x y z
N MET A 1 34.06 1.44 20.28
CA MET A 1 33.22 0.83 19.23
C MET A 1 32.45 -0.37 19.78
N PHE A 2 31.30 -0.13 20.41
CA PHE A 2 30.20 -1.10 20.30
C PHE A 2 29.72 -1.05 18.84
N SER A 3 29.34 -2.17 18.23
CA SER A 3 28.55 -2.10 16.99
C SER A 3 27.09 -1.87 17.38
N TRP A 4 26.41 -0.94 16.71
CA TRP A 4 25.00 -0.63 17.02
C TRP A 4 24.09 -1.86 16.93
N THR A 5 24.44 -2.84 16.09
CA THR A 5 23.78 -4.16 16.03
C THR A 5 23.79 -4.90 17.37
N LEU A 6 24.86 -4.81 18.17
CA LEU A 6 24.94 -5.38 19.51
C LEU A 6 24.18 -4.55 20.54
N ALA A 7 24.19 -3.22 20.42
CA ALA A 7 23.40 -2.34 21.30
C ALA A 7 21.89 -2.58 21.12
N LYS A 8 21.38 -2.53 19.87
CA LYS A 8 20.00 -2.91 19.54
C LYS A 8 19.66 -4.35 19.97
N ALA A 9 20.61 -5.28 19.91
CA ALA A 9 20.37 -6.66 20.37
C ALA A 9 20.21 -6.75 21.89
N PHE A 10 21.06 -6.05 22.64
CA PHE A 10 21.01 -5.95 24.10
C PHE A 10 19.72 -5.26 24.59
N LEU A 11 19.32 -4.16 23.93
CA LEU A 11 18.07 -3.46 24.24
C LEU A 11 16.81 -4.27 23.88
N SER A 12 16.94 -5.25 22.98
CA SER A 12 15.85 -6.13 22.54
C SER A 12 15.65 -7.31 23.50
N SER A 13 16.48 -8.35 23.42
CA SER A 13 16.35 -9.52 24.29
C SER A 13 17.68 -10.25 24.49
N PRO A 14 17.82 -11.02 25.59
CA PRO A 14 18.95 -11.93 25.78
C PRO A 14 19.13 -12.90 24.60
N ALA A 15 18.04 -13.40 24.02
CA ALA A 15 18.07 -14.29 22.85
C ALA A 15 18.66 -13.61 21.60
N ALA A 16 18.20 -12.40 21.26
CA ALA A 16 18.73 -11.63 20.14
C ALA A 16 20.21 -11.24 20.34
N LEU A 17 20.64 -10.99 21.59
CA LEU A 17 22.05 -10.73 21.91
C LEU A 17 22.91 -11.99 21.70
N ILE A 18 22.46 -13.17 22.17
CA ILE A 18 23.14 -14.45 21.95
C ILE A 18 23.27 -14.76 20.46
N GLU A 19 22.19 -14.60 19.68
CA GLU A 19 22.19 -14.77 18.23
C GLU A 19 23.20 -13.83 17.53
N THR A 20 23.12 -12.53 17.82
CA THR A 20 23.99 -11.51 17.22
C THR A 20 25.48 -11.79 17.51
N ILE A 21 25.81 -12.26 18.71
CA ILE A 21 27.18 -12.63 19.08
C ILE A 21 27.62 -13.91 18.37
N ASN A 22 26.79 -14.96 18.36
CA ASN A 22 27.09 -16.23 17.69
C ASN A 22 27.35 -16.00 16.18
N GLU A 23 26.53 -15.19 15.52
CA GLU A 23 26.70 -14.85 14.10
C GLU A 23 28.01 -14.07 13.85
N ARG A 24 28.36 -13.11 14.71
CA ARG A 24 29.63 -12.36 14.58
C ARG A 24 30.85 -13.27 14.82
N LEU A 25 30.77 -14.21 15.76
CA LEU A 25 31.80 -15.22 15.99
C LEU A 25 31.89 -16.24 14.83
N ARG A 26 30.76 -16.62 14.21
CA ARG A 26 30.72 -17.49 13.03
C ARG A 26 31.44 -16.83 11.85
N ARG A 27 31.06 -15.60 11.47
CA ARG A 27 31.71 -14.83 10.39
C ARG A 27 33.21 -14.64 10.63
N ARG A 28 33.66 -14.51 11.89
CA ARG A 28 35.09 -14.46 12.24
C ARG A 28 35.79 -15.80 11.97
N ARG A 29 35.19 -16.93 12.35
CA ARG A 29 35.75 -18.28 12.09
C ARG A 29 35.85 -18.57 10.59
N GLU A 30 34.82 -18.22 9.83
CA GLU A 30 34.80 -18.38 8.37
C GLU A 30 35.88 -17.53 7.70
N ARG A 31 35.97 -16.23 8.02
CA ARG A 31 37.06 -15.36 7.52
C ARG A 31 38.45 -15.87 7.90
N ALA A 32 38.62 -16.46 9.09
CA ALA A 32 39.89 -17.05 9.51
C ALA A 32 40.25 -18.32 8.71
N VAL A 33 39.27 -19.16 8.36
CA VAL A 33 39.47 -20.32 7.47
C VAL A 33 39.83 -19.86 6.05
N THR A 34 39.14 -18.86 5.50
CA THR A 34 39.46 -18.30 4.18
C THR A 34 40.86 -17.67 4.13
N ALA A 35 41.23 -16.90 5.16
CA ALA A 35 42.57 -16.31 5.27
C ALA A 35 43.66 -17.39 5.46
N GLY A 36 43.37 -18.44 6.23
CA GLY A 36 44.24 -19.60 6.38
C GLY A 36 44.50 -20.29 5.04
N ALA A 37 43.44 -20.61 4.28
CA ALA A 37 43.55 -21.21 2.95
C ALA A 37 44.38 -20.34 1.98
N ALA A 38 44.18 -19.02 2.00
CA ALA A 38 44.97 -18.09 1.18
C ALA A 38 46.45 -18.04 1.57
N SER A 39 46.79 -18.26 2.85
CA SER A 39 48.18 -18.26 3.34
C SER A 39 48.97 -19.52 2.95
N VAL A 40 48.31 -20.68 2.84
CA VAL A 40 48.95 -21.95 2.47
C VAL A 40 49.40 -21.97 1.00
N GLY A 41 48.78 -21.16 0.13
CA GLY A 41 49.10 -21.08 -1.30
C GLY A 41 50.36 -20.26 -1.65
N ARG A 42 51.19 -19.83 -0.69
CA ARG A 42 52.28 -18.88 -0.95
C ARG A 42 53.60 -19.19 -0.22
N THR A 43 54.25 -20.29 -0.59
CA THR A 43 55.62 -20.62 -0.18
C THR A 43 56.64 -19.65 -0.82
N PRO A 44 57.46 -18.91 -0.05
CA PRO A 44 58.50 -18.06 -0.61
C PRO A 44 59.78 -18.86 -0.91
N ILE A 45 60.17 -18.94 -2.18
CA ILE A 45 61.47 -19.50 -2.59
C ILE A 45 62.51 -18.37 -2.62
N ALA A 46 63.52 -18.46 -1.76
CA ALA A 46 64.70 -17.58 -1.77
C ALA A 46 65.83 -18.19 -2.62
N PRO A 47 66.73 -17.39 -3.23
CA PRO A 47 67.55 -17.84 -4.35
C PRO A 47 68.89 -18.50 -3.96
N SER A 48 69.18 -19.64 -4.60
CA SER A 48 70.49 -20.27 -4.78
C SER A 48 70.38 -21.26 -5.97
N GLY A 49 71.37 -21.51 -6.81
CA GLY A 49 72.70 -20.89 -6.88
C GLY A 49 73.68 -21.64 -7.81
N ILE A 50 73.65 -21.31 -9.11
CA ILE A 50 74.76 -21.50 -10.10
C ILE A 50 75.04 -22.93 -10.64
N SER A 51 75.10 -23.03 -12.00
CA SER A 51 75.76 -24.06 -12.83
C SER A 51 75.22 -25.51 -12.88
N ALA A 52 75.41 -26.31 -13.96
CA ALA A 52 75.73 -26.04 -15.38
C ALA A 52 75.61 -27.36 -16.22
N THR A 53 75.83 -27.28 -17.56
CA THR A 53 75.87 -28.35 -18.59
C THR A 53 74.49 -28.95 -18.97
N SER A 54 73.96 -28.90 -20.22
CA SER A 54 74.44 -29.15 -21.61
C SER A 54 74.49 -30.64 -21.96
N SER A 55 73.78 -31.19 -22.96
CA SER A 55 73.53 -30.81 -24.38
C SER A 55 72.01 -30.77 -24.73
N GLY A 56 71.46 -30.31 -25.88
CA GLY A 56 71.78 -30.45 -27.32
C GLY A 56 70.84 -31.50 -27.96
N THR A 57 70.23 -31.36 -29.15
CA THR A 57 70.45 -30.44 -30.30
C THR A 57 69.23 -30.41 -31.25
N SER A 58 68.97 -29.26 -31.92
CA SER A 58 68.17 -29.06 -33.17
C SER A 58 66.66 -29.40 -33.27
N ALA A 59 65.83 -28.81 -34.16
CA ALA A 59 65.82 -27.46 -34.79
C ALA A 59 64.54 -27.21 -35.65
N THR A 60 63.88 -26.03 -35.50
CA THR A 60 63.29 -25.10 -36.54
C THR A 60 62.41 -25.56 -37.73
N PRO A 61 61.67 -24.66 -38.44
CA PRO A 61 61.04 -23.36 -38.08
C PRO A 61 59.60 -23.15 -38.66
N GLY A 62 59.01 -21.95 -38.45
CA GLY A 62 57.80 -21.46 -39.15
C GLY A 62 56.91 -20.53 -38.30
N THR A 63 57.40 -19.39 -37.79
CA THR A 63 57.37 -18.06 -38.45
C THR A 63 55.93 -17.54 -38.67
N ALA A 64 55.32 -16.72 -37.79
CA ALA A 64 55.59 -15.31 -37.41
C ALA A 64 55.16 -14.28 -38.49
N PRO A 65 54.87 -12.98 -38.19
CA PRO A 65 54.99 -12.17 -36.95
C PRO A 65 53.59 -11.70 -36.40
N SER A 66 53.33 -10.89 -35.35
CA SER A 66 53.99 -9.74 -34.66
C SER A 66 54.07 -8.45 -35.52
N ASP A 67 54.00 -7.20 -35.06
CA ASP A 67 53.77 -6.51 -33.75
C ASP A 67 52.66 -5.40 -33.96
N THR A 68 52.41 -4.29 -33.23
CA THR A 68 53.08 -3.54 -32.14
C THR A 68 52.06 -2.64 -31.36
N THR A 69 52.48 -2.08 -30.22
CA THR A 69 51.88 -0.95 -29.45
C THR A 69 52.34 0.44 -30.02
N PRO A 70 52.00 1.67 -29.51
CA PRO A 70 51.52 2.04 -28.15
C PRO A 70 50.66 3.33 -27.92
N THR A 71 50.40 3.64 -26.63
CA THR A 71 50.30 4.99 -25.99
C THR A 71 48.99 5.82 -25.98
N SER A 72 48.30 5.81 -24.81
CA SER A 72 47.54 6.93 -24.18
C SER A 72 46.27 7.47 -24.87
N SER A 73 45.29 8.11 -24.19
CA SER A 73 44.95 8.24 -22.76
C SER A 73 43.43 8.47 -22.63
N GLY A 74 42.82 8.05 -21.51
CA GLY A 74 41.38 8.24 -21.27
C GLY A 74 40.93 7.60 -19.96
N THR A 75 40.70 8.42 -18.94
CA THR A 75 40.46 8.01 -17.54
C THR A 75 39.18 7.18 -17.37
N SER A 76 39.30 5.85 -17.32
CA SER A 76 38.22 4.97 -16.86
C SER A 76 38.12 5.02 -15.33
N ALA A 77 37.04 5.62 -14.80
CA ALA A 77 36.66 5.42 -13.40
C ALA A 77 36.08 4.01 -13.23
N PRO A 78 36.60 3.17 -12.31
CA PRO A 78 36.01 1.87 -12.03
C PRO A 78 34.64 2.02 -11.35
N SER A 79 33.79 1.00 -11.54
CA SER A 79 32.45 0.94 -10.99
C SER A 79 32.40 1.11 -9.46
N SER A 80 31.37 1.80 -8.98
CA SER A 80 31.08 1.96 -7.57
C SER A 80 30.60 0.64 -6.96
N THR A 81 31.54 -0.18 -6.48
CA THR A 81 31.29 -1.23 -5.49
C THR A 81 30.44 -0.65 -4.35
N PRO A 82 29.38 -1.34 -3.87
CA PRO A 82 28.60 -0.85 -2.73
C PRO A 82 29.52 -0.59 -1.53
N ALA A 83 29.42 0.61 -0.95
CA ALA A 83 30.35 1.06 0.07
C ALA A 83 30.23 0.23 1.35
N THR A 84 31.21 -0.65 1.58
CA THR A 84 31.38 -1.36 2.87
C THR A 84 31.40 -0.34 4.01
N PRO A 85 30.52 -0.45 5.03
CA PRO A 85 30.50 0.50 6.13
C PRO A 85 31.84 0.47 6.90
N PRO A 86 32.48 1.63 7.13
CA PRO A 86 33.78 1.67 7.81
C PRO A 86 33.61 1.33 9.30
N GLY A 87 34.12 0.17 9.73
CA GLY A 87 34.12 -0.18 11.16
C GLY A 87 34.55 -1.60 11.53
N ASP A 88 34.40 -2.59 10.64
CA ASP A 88 34.64 -4.01 10.98
C ASP A 88 36.08 -4.46 10.62
N THR A 89 37.07 -3.86 11.29
CA THR A 89 38.46 -4.37 11.31
C THR A 89 38.50 -5.78 11.89
N ALA A 90 39.54 -6.56 11.56
CA ALA A 90 39.64 -7.95 11.97
C ALA A 90 39.66 -8.07 13.51
N LEU A 91 38.61 -8.69 14.07
CA LEU A 91 38.38 -8.75 15.52
C LEU A 91 39.57 -9.35 16.28
N THR A 92 40.10 -8.60 17.25
CA THR A 92 41.26 -9.00 18.06
C THR A 92 40.95 -10.20 18.96
N GLY A 93 41.99 -10.82 19.53
CA GLY A 93 41.81 -11.88 20.54
C GLY A 93 41.01 -11.37 21.75
N GLU A 94 41.35 -10.18 22.23
CA GLU A 94 40.64 -9.48 23.32
C GLU A 94 39.16 -9.25 22.99
N GLN A 95 38.84 -8.72 21.80
CA GLN A 95 37.45 -8.52 21.35
C GLN A 95 36.68 -9.84 21.24
N THR A 96 37.36 -10.95 20.94
CA THR A 96 36.75 -12.28 20.91
C THR A 96 36.41 -12.77 22.32
N LEU A 97 37.33 -12.64 23.27
CA LEU A 97 37.10 -12.97 24.68
C LEU A 97 35.99 -12.07 25.29
N ALA A 98 35.93 -10.80 24.90
CA ALA A 98 34.86 -9.90 25.31
C ALA A 98 33.48 -10.33 24.76
N LEU A 99 33.41 -10.73 23.48
CA LEU A 99 32.18 -11.28 22.89
C LEU A 99 31.76 -12.61 23.54
N GLU A 100 32.69 -13.52 23.79
CA GLU A 100 32.40 -14.80 24.45
C GLU A 100 31.93 -14.59 25.89
N ARG A 101 32.57 -13.70 26.66
CA ARG A 101 32.08 -13.28 27.99
C ARG A 101 30.69 -12.65 27.94
N LEU A 102 30.43 -11.76 26.98
CA LEU A 102 29.12 -11.14 26.80
C LEU A 102 28.04 -12.17 26.44
N ARG A 103 28.38 -13.22 25.69
CA ARG A 103 27.46 -14.32 25.36
C ARG A 103 27.09 -15.15 26.59
N GLU A 104 28.06 -15.46 27.47
CA GLU A 104 27.74 -16.22 28.68
C GLU A 104 26.88 -15.39 29.65
N LEU A 105 27.17 -14.10 29.83
CA LEU A 105 26.31 -13.17 30.55
C LEU A 105 24.90 -13.07 29.93
N ALA A 106 24.80 -13.08 28.60
CA ALA A 106 23.51 -13.08 27.91
C ALA A 106 22.72 -14.39 28.11
N LYS A 107 23.38 -15.54 28.25
CA LYS A 107 22.72 -16.81 28.63
C LYS A 107 22.19 -16.78 30.07
N GLU A 108 22.98 -16.26 31.01
CA GLU A 108 22.59 -16.10 32.41
C GLU A 108 21.39 -15.14 32.54
N ALA A 109 21.40 -14.03 31.78
CA ALA A 109 20.26 -13.13 31.65
C ALA A 109 19.05 -13.74 30.91
N ASN A 110 19.25 -14.76 30.07
CA ASN A 110 18.18 -15.49 29.38
C ASN A 110 17.48 -16.53 30.28
N THR A 111 18.19 -17.09 31.26
CA THR A 111 17.62 -17.95 32.32
C THR A 111 17.01 -17.14 33.47
N SER A 112 17.52 -15.94 33.72
CA SER A 112 16.97 -15.01 34.72
C SER A 112 15.63 -14.39 34.26
N GLU A 113 14.86 -13.86 35.21
CA GLU A 113 13.66 -13.07 34.89
C GLU A 113 14.04 -11.72 34.27
N SER A 114 14.01 -11.63 32.94
CA SER A 114 14.26 -10.37 32.23
C SER A 114 13.23 -9.31 32.62
N GLY A 115 13.67 -8.18 33.18
CA GLY A 115 12.78 -7.12 33.67
C GLY A 115 11.82 -6.56 32.61
N LYS A 116 12.27 -6.48 31.34
CA LYS A 116 11.45 -6.07 30.19
C LYS A 116 10.33 -7.06 29.88
N TYR A 117 10.64 -8.35 29.99
CA TYR A 117 9.66 -9.42 29.85
C TYR A 117 8.69 -9.50 31.04
N GLN A 118 9.16 -9.24 32.27
CA GLN A 118 8.28 -9.10 33.43
C GLN A 118 7.39 -7.86 33.36
N ALA A 119 7.83 -6.78 32.71
CA ALA A 119 6.97 -5.65 32.37
C ALA A 119 5.91 -6.05 31.33
N LEU A 120 6.30 -6.80 30.29
CA LEU A 120 5.35 -7.36 29.31
C LEU A 120 4.29 -8.25 29.97
N LEU A 121 4.68 -9.19 30.86
CA LEU A 121 3.72 -10.06 31.55
C LEU A 121 2.75 -9.27 32.43
N LYS A 122 3.21 -8.22 33.13
CA LYS A 122 2.34 -7.31 33.90
C LYS A 122 1.37 -6.56 33.00
N GLU A 123 1.81 -6.13 31.83
CA GLU A 123 0.96 -5.40 30.88
C GLU A 123 -0.06 -6.33 30.20
N LEU A 124 0.34 -7.54 29.79
CA LEU A 124 -0.58 -8.57 29.31
C LEU A 124 -1.65 -8.91 30.37
N ALA A 125 -1.27 -8.96 31.65
CA ALA A 125 -2.20 -9.13 32.75
C ALA A 125 -3.12 -7.92 32.99
N ARG A 126 -2.63 -6.67 32.79
CA ARG A 126 -3.46 -5.45 32.81
C ARG A 126 -4.51 -5.45 31.70
N ILE A 127 -4.13 -5.88 30.50
CA ILE A 127 -5.02 -6.01 29.34
C ILE A 127 -6.06 -7.13 29.59
N GLY A 128 -5.74 -8.11 30.43
CA GLY A 128 -6.58 -9.28 30.67
C GLY A 128 -6.37 -10.39 29.63
N VAL A 129 -5.21 -10.42 28.96
CA VAL A 129 -4.82 -11.50 28.05
C VAL A 129 -4.58 -12.78 28.84
N GLY A 130 -5.14 -13.90 28.39
CA GLY A 130 -4.92 -15.20 29.00
C GLY A 130 -5.71 -16.34 28.37
N PRO A 131 -5.55 -17.59 28.83
CA PRO A 131 -6.02 -18.81 28.14
C PRO A 131 -7.53 -18.94 27.90
N ARG A 132 -8.35 -18.10 28.54
CA ARG A 132 -9.82 -18.08 28.40
C ARG A 132 -10.38 -16.69 28.03
N SER A 133 -9.50 -15.72 27.76
CA SER A 133 -9.89 -14.35 27.45
C SER A 133 -10.34 -14.21 25.98
N SER A 134 -11.10 -13.16 25.68
CA SER A 134 -11.32 -12.65 24.33
C SER A 134 -10.20 -11.71 23.88
N GLU A 135 -9.51 -11.06 24.81
CA GLU A 135 -8.67 -9.90 24.52
C GLU A 135 -7.45 -10.24 23.66
N ARG A 136 -7.23 -9.41 22.62
CA ARG A 136 -6.15 -9.55 21.65
C ARG A 136 -5.21 -8.36 21.76
N VAL A 137 -3.93 -8.63 21.53
CA VAL A 137 -2.86 -7.62 21.57
C VAL A 137 -1.85 -7.92 20.46
N VAL A 138 -1.29 -6.86 19.88
CA VAL A 138 -0.18 -6.96 18.91
C VAL A 138 1.12 -6.55 19.60
N VAL A 139 2.16 -7.35 19.50
CA VAL A 139 3.47 -7.11 20.14
C VAL A 139 4.55 -6.96 19.07
N PHE A 140 5.11 -5.76 18.93
CA PHE A 140 6.12 -5.43 17.92
C PHE A 140 7.56 -5.53 18.45
N ALA A 141 8.45 -6.21 17.71
CA ALA A 141 9.89 -6.24 18.00
C ALA A 141 10.74 -6.36 16.71
N GLU A 142 11.94 -5.76 16.66
CA GLU A 142 12.78 -5.74 15.44
C GLU A 142 13.43 -7.11 15.10
N ARG A 143 13.56 -8.03 16.07
CA ARG A 143 14.45 -9.20 15.96
C ARG A 143 13.69 -10.52 15.92
N VAL A 144 13.89 -11.32 14.87
CA VAL A 144 13.28 -12.66 14.71
C VAL A 144 13.54 -13.56 15.92
N ALA A 145 14.76 -13.60 16.47
CA ALA A 145 15.04 -14.33 17.70
C ALA A 145 14.25 -13.81 18.91
N THR A 146 13.98 -12.51 19.02
CA THR A 146 13.09 -11.96 20.05
C THR A 146 11.64 -12.39 19.83
N LEU A 147 11.13 -12.36 18.59
CA LEU A 147 9.78 -12.81 18.27
C LEU A 147 9.55 -14.27 18.68
N THR A 148 10.46 -15.17 18.27
CA THR A 148 10.38 -16.60 18.58
C THR A 148 10.59 -16.89 20.07
N TRP A 149 11.48 -16.15 20.74
CA TRP A 149 11.70 -16.25 22.19
C TRP A 149 10.48 -15.80 22.99
N LEU A 150 9.90 -14.64 22.65
CA LEU A 150 8.68 -14.12 23.26
C LEU A 150 7.53 -15.12 23.08
N ARG A 151 7.39 -15.74 21.91
CA ARG A 151 6.35 -16.76 21.68
C ARG A 151 6.45 -17.91 22.68
N GLY A 152 7.59 -18.59 22.74
CA GLY A 152 7.76 -19.76 23.62
C GLY A 152 7.57 -19.39 25.09
N ARG A 153 8.13 -18.25 25.52
CA ARG A 153 7.97 -17.71 26.88
C ARG A 153 6.50 -17.42 27.23
N ILE A 154 5.76 -16.72 26.36
CA ILE A 154 4.36 -16.35 26.60
C ILE A 154 3.44 -17.59 26.53
N GLU A 155 3.71 -18.55 25.66
CA GLU A 155 3.00 -19.84 25.62
C GLU A 155 3.16 -20.62 26.93
N GLU A 156 4.38 -20.67 27.48
CA GLU A 156 4.73 -21.37 28.73
C GLU A 156 4.20 -20.64 29.99
N ASP A 157 4.58 -19.38 30.20
CA ASP A 157 4.33 -18.65 31.46
C ASP A 157 2.84 -18.31 31.67
N LEU A 158 2.13 -17.91 30.61
CA LEU A 158 0.67 -17.68 30.65
C LEU A 158 -0.15 -18.97 30.41
N LYS A 159 0.50 -20.09 30.08
CA LYS A 159 -0.12 -21.40 29.81
C LYS A 159 -1.18 -21.33 28.70
N MET A 160 -0.83 -20.62 27.62
CA MET A 160 -1.74 -20.37 26.49
C MET A 160 -2.00 -21.67 25.72
N PRO A 161 -3.22 -21.89 25.19
CA PRO A 161 -3.48 -23.06 24.37
C PRO A 161 -2.72 -22.98 23.03
N PRO A 162 -2.38 -24.13 22.40
CA PRO A 162 -1.64 -24.15 21.15
C PRO A 162 -2.27 -23.28 20.06
N GLY A 163 -1.45 -22.45 19.40
CA GLY A 163 -1.89 -21.52 18.36
C GLY A 163 -2.53 -20.22 18.87
N ALA A 164 -2.74 -20.04 20.19
CA ALA A 164 -3.20 -18.76 20.74
C ALA A 164 -2.12 -17.66 20.73
N VAL A 165 -0.86 -18.04 20.50
CA VAL A 165 0.25 -17.13 20.19
C VAL A 165 0.80 -17.48 18.81
N ARG A 166 0.92 -16.48 17.93
CA ARG A 166 1.49 -16.60 16.58
C ARG A 166 2.59 -15.56 16.39
N VAL A 167 3.57 -15.93 15.55
CA VAL A 167 4.67 -15.08 15.13
C VAL A 167 4.54 -14.80 13.64
N MET A 168 4.70 -13.54 13.23
CA MET A 168 4.70 -13.14 11.83
C MET A 168 5.95 -12.29 11.51
N HIS A 169 6.76 -12.74 10.57
CA HIS A 169 8.03 -12.12 10.18
C HIS A 169 8.36 -12.42 8.70
N GLY A 170 9.13 -11.54 8.05
CA GLY A 170 9.40 -11.57 6.60
C GLY A 170 10.23 -12.75 6.04
N SER A 171 10.41 -13.82 6.80
CA SER A 171 10.88 -15.13 6.28
C SER A 171 9.76 -16.19 6.22
N LEU A 172 8.51 -15.79 6.45
CA LEU A 172 7.31 -16.55 6.08
C LEU A 172 6.90 -16.15 4.65
N SER A 173 6.27 -17.07 3.91
CA SER A 173 5.65 -16.73 2.63
C SER A 173 4.47 -15.78 2.79
N ASP A 174 4.16 -15.02 1.74
CA ASP A 174 3.06 -14.02 1.78
C ASP A 174 1.70 -14.67 2.08
N ILE A 175 1.50 -15.93 1.69
CA ILE A 175 0.27 -16.69 1.99
C ILE A 175 0.20 -17.02 3.48
N GLU A 176 1.28 -17.51 4.11
CA GLU A 176 1.32 -17.77 5.57
C GLU A 176 1.11 -16.50 6.39
N GLN A 177 1.63 -15.37 5.91
CA GLN A 177 1.42 -14.06 6.54
C GLN A 177 -0.06 -13.62 6.41
N GLN A 178 -0.65 -13.73 5.23
CA GLN A 178 -2.06 -13.39 5.01
C GLN A 178 -3.01 -14.31 5.79
N GLU A 179 -2.69 -15.61 5.93
CA GLU A 179 -3.40 -16.55 6.79
C GLU A 179 -3.38 -16.10 8.26
N ILE A 180 -2.20 -15.74 8.81
CA ILE A 180 -2.09 -15.22 10.19
C ILE A 180 -2.92 -13.96 10.39
N VAL A 181 -2.94 -13.05 9.41
CA VAL A 181 -3.72 -11.80 9.47
C VAL A 181 -5.22 -12.11 9.46
N GLU A 182 -5.72 -12.94 8.55
CA GLU A 182 -7.15 -13.26 8.51
C GLU A 182 -7.60 -14.09 9.72
N GLU A 183 -6.77 -15.00 10.23
CA GLU A 183 -7.05 -15.67 11.50
C GLU A 183 -7.11 -14.65 12.66
N PHE A 184 -6.20 -13.67 12.72
CA PHE A 184 -6.20 -12.66 13.78
C PHE A 184 -7.39 -11.68 13.69
N ARG A 185 -7.92 -11.43 12.48
CA ARG A 185 -9.12 -10.61 12.26
C ARG A 185 -10.44 -11.31 12.61
N GLN A 186 -10.45 -12.63 12.77
CA GLN A 186 -11.66 -13.42 13.01
C GLN A 186 -11.87 -13.71 14.50
N ALA A 187 -12.96 -13.20 15.08
CA ALA A 187 -13.27 -13.29 16.52
C ALA A 187 -13.18 -14.70 17.12
N HIS A 188 -13.60 -15.72 16.35
CA HIS A 188 -13.73 -17.11 16.80
C HIS A 188 -12.41 -17.90 16.85
N THR A 189 -11.32 -17.38 16.28
CA THR A 189 -10.01 -18.07 16.27
C THR A 189 -9.35 -18.06 17.66
N PRO A 190 -8.37 -18.94 17.94
CA PRO A 190 -7.70 -18.98 19.23
C PRO A 190 -6.70 -17.84 19.47
N ILE A 191 -6.28 -17.09 18.45
CA ILE A 191 -5.18 -16.12 18.57
C ILE A 191 -5.54 -14.97 19.50
N ARG A 192 -4.68 -14.71 20.49
CA ARG A 192 -4.69 -13.54 21.38
C ARG A 192 -3.35 -12.80 21.30
N VAL A 193 -2.29 -13.59 21.30
CA VAL A 193 -0.86 -13.33 21.04
C VAL A 193 -0.45 -13.08 19.57
N LEU A 194 -0.54 -11.89 18.97
CA LEU A 194 0.14 -11.65 17.68
C LEU A 194 1.49 -10.94 17.89
N ILE A 195 2.59 -11.69 17.74
CA ILE A 195 3.97 -11.21 17.89
C ILE A 195 4.54 -10.97 16.49
N THR A 196 5.06 -9.79 16.19
CA THR A 196 5.48 -9.48 14.81
C THR A 196 6.60 -8.45 14.70
N GLY A 197 7.32 -8.49 13.57
CA GLY A 197 8.31 -7.48 13.19
C GLY A 197 7.77 -6.53 12.13
N ASP A 198 8.66 -5.75 11.51
CA ASP A 198 8.25 -4.67 10.59
C ASP A 198 7.54 -5.13 9.29
N VAL A 199 7.45 -6.44 9.03
CA VAL A 199 6.60 -6.95 7.93
C VAL A 199 5.12 -6.66 8.16
N ALA A 200 4.70 -6.49 9.41
CA ALA A 200 3.35 -6.05 9.76
C ALA A 200 3.19 -4.52 9.85
N SER A 201 4.24 -3.73 9.58
CA SER A 201 4.16 -2.26 9.60
C SER A 201 3.46 -1.71 8.35
N GLU A 202 3.37 -2.48 7.27
CA GLU A 202 2.73 -2.08 6.01
C GLU A 202 1.64 -3.08 5.57
N GLY A 203 0.77 -2.69 4.63
CA GLY A 203 -0.31 -3.53 4.07
C GLY A 203 -1.49 -3.90 5.01
N VAL A 204 -1.20 -4.48 6.17
CA VAL A 204 -2.17 -5.23 7.01
C VAL A 204 -3.11 -4.34 7.84
N ASN A 205 -4.27 -4.88 8.21
CA ASN A 205 -5.29 -4.26 9.07
C ASN A 205 -5.53 -5.13 10.31
N LEU A 206 -5.18 -4.64 11.52
CA LEU A 206 -5.32 -5.41 12.77
C LEU A 206 -6.40 -4.84 13.72
N HIS A 207 -6.77 -3.56 13.55
CA HIS A 207 -7.76 -2.82 14.35
C HIS A 207 -9.10 -3.53 14.58
N SER A 208 -9.57 -4.37 13.64
CA SER A 208 -10.94 -4.90 13.64
C SER A 208 -11.27 -5.83 14.81
N GLN A 209 -10.26 -6.39 15.49
CA GLN A 209 -10.41 -7.22 16.71
C GLN A 209 -9.35 -6.90 17.78
N CYS A 210 -8.61 -5.80 17.63
CA CYS A 210 -7.48 -5.46 18.50
C CYS A 210 -7.37 -3.95 18.68
N HIS A 211 -7.22 -3.50 19.93
CA HIS A 211 -7.10 -2.09 20.30
C HIS A 211 -5.95 -1.84 21.30
N GLU A 212 -5.19 -2.89 21.65
CA GLU A 212 -3.99 -2.80 22.49
C GLU A 212 -2.77 -3.22 21.64
N LEU A 213 -1.74 -2.37 21.61
CA LEU A 213 -0.48 -2.58 20.88
C LEU A 213 0.68 -2.33 21.84
N ILE A 214 1.64 -3.27 21.86
CA ILE A 214 2.84 -3.15 22.68
C ILE A 214 4.08 -3.06 21.77
N HIS A 215 4.76 -1.91 21.79
CA HIS A 215 6.13 -1.83 21.29
C HIS A 215 7.04 -2.48 22.32
N TYR A 216 7.40 -3.74 22.08
CA TYR A 216 8.47 -4.38 22.84
C TYR A 216 9.80 -3.74 22.44
N ASP A 217 10.07 -3.52 21.14
CA ASP A 217 11.23 -2.74 20.68
C ASP A 217 10.81 -1.54 19.81
N ILE A 218 11.23 -0.34 20.23
CA ILE A 218 11.04 0.92 19.50
C ILE A 218 11.97 0.94 18.27
N PRO A 219 11.45 1.12 17.04
CA PRO A 219 12.29 1.35 15.88
C PRO A 219 12.79 2.80 15.89
N TRP A 220 14.04 3.04 15.49
CA TRP A 220 14.62 4.39 15.50
C TRP A 220 14.20 5.19 14.26
N SER A 221 12.89 5.27 14.01
CA SER A 221 12.25 5.93 12.88
C SER A 221 10.80 6.25 13.25
N LEU A 222 10.44 7.53 13.20
CA LEU A 222 9.08 7.98 13.48
C LEU A 222 8.09 7.40 12.46
N ILE A 223 8.48 7.33 11.19
CA ILE A 223 7.66 6.71 10.14
C ILE A 223 7.36 5.24 10.49
N ARG A 224 8.33 4.47 10.98
CA ARG A 224 8.07 3.08 11.42
C ARG A 224 7.20 3.01 12.68
N ILE A 225 7.31 3.96 13.61
CA ILE A 225 6.42 4.03 14.79
C ILE A 225 4.98 4.28 14.33
N GLU A 226 4.75 5.34 13.54
CA GLU A 226 3.45 5.74 13.00
C GLU A 226 2.82 4.63 12.14
N GLN A 227 3.60 3.99 11.26
CA GLN A 227 3.18 2.84 10.46
C GLN A 227 2.66 1.67 11.32
N ARG A 228 3.36 1.33 12.41
CA ARG A 228 2.98 0.28 13.36
C ARG A 228 1.75 0.67 14.19
N ASN A 229 1.73 1.88 14.76
CA ASN A 229 0.60 2.43 15.52
C ASN A 229 -0.69 2.38 14.67
N GLY A 230 -0.56 2.85 13.42
CA GLY A 230 -1.57 2.78 12.36
C GLY A 230 -1.92 1.37 11.87
N ARG A 231 -1.63 0.28 12.62
CA ARG A 231 -2.25 -1.05 12.43
C ARG A 231 -3.50 -1.26 13.27
N ILE A 232 -3.52 -0.74 14.50
CA ILE A 232 -4.68 -0.78 15.41
C ILE A 232 -5.40 0.58 15.48
N ASP A 233 -4.68 1.67 15.25
CA ASP A 233 -5.26 2.99 15.08
C ASP A 233 -5.66 3.19 13.63
N ARG A 234 -6.94 2.90 13.34
CA ARG A 234 -7.56 3.07 12.03
C ARG A 234 -9.02 3.43 12.19
N TYR A 235 -9.54 4.16 11.21
CA TYR A 235 -10.97 4.38 11.05
C TYR A 235 -11.76 3.06 11.09
N GLY A 236 -12.82 3.02 11.91
CA GLY A 236 -13.61 1.81 12.15
C GLY A 236 -13.24 1.09 13.46
N GLN A 237 -12.13 1.46 14.09
CA GLN A 237 -11.84 1.14 15.49
C GLN A 237 -12.98 1.65 16.40
N ARG A 238 -13.37 0.85 17.39
CA ARG A 238 -14.49 1.16 18.32
C ARG A 238 -14.05 1.43 19.75
N VAL A 239 -12.83 1.05 20.11
CA VAL A 239 -12.22 1.29 21.42
C VAL A 239 -10.92 2.06 21.19
N SER A 240 -10.72 3.17 21.89
CA SER A 240 -9.54 4.02 21.70
C SER A 240 -8.24 3.20 21.74
N PRO A 241 -7.40 3.28 20.70
CA PRO A 241 -6.12 2.58 20.67
C PRO A 241 -5.28 2.85 21.92
N ARG A 242 -4.70 1.80 22.47
CA ARG A 242 -3.77 1.84 23.60
C ARG A 242 -2.42 1.34 23.10
N ILE A 243 -1.48 2.27 22.97
CA ILE A 243 -0.10 2.00 22.54
C ILE A 243 0.76 2.06 23.81
N THR A 244 1.35 0.93 24.17
CA THR A 244 2.25 0.81 25.33
C THR A 244 3.66 0.50 24.86
N THR A 245 4.66 1.23 25.36
CA THR A 245 6.06 1.08 24.93
C THR A 245 6.93 0.62 26.09
N LEU A 246 7.70 -0.46 25.90
CA LEU A 246 8.51 -1.08 26.94
C LEU A 246 9.98 -0.63 26.85
N LEU A 247 10.33 0.36 27.67
CA LEU A 247 11.70 0.83 27.87
C LEU A 247 12.44 0.00 28.94
N LEU A 248 13.77 -0.03 28.85
CA LEU A 248 14.68 -0.50 29.89
C LEU A 248 15.18 0.70 30.70
N ASP A 249 15.42 0.55 32.00
CA ASP A 249 16.13 1.55 32.82
C ASP A 249 17.41 0.92 33.40
N PRO A 250 18.57 1.03 32.70
CA PRO A 250 19.82 0.48 33.18
C PRO A 250 20.50 1.39 34.22
N SER A 251 21.29 0.78 35.10
CA SER A 251 22.00 1.52 36.15
C SER A 251 23.30 2.21 35.69
N ASP A 252 23.74 1.97 34.45
CA ASP A 252 24.91 2.65 33.87
C ASP A 252 24.48 3.91 33.12
N ARG A 253 24.86 5.08 33.67
CA ARG A 253 24.53 6.41 33.14
C ARG A 253 24.85 6.61 31.65
N ARG A 254 25.78 5.82 31.07
CA ARG A 254 26.12 5.90 29.64
C ARG A 254 25.04 5.35 28.73
N PHE A 255 24.25 4.37 29.18
CA PHE A 255 23.12 3.84 28.41
C PHE A 255 21.83 4.63 28.64
N ASN A 256 21.77 5.46 29.69
CA ASN A 256 20.57 6.24 30.00
C ASN A 256 20.39 7.44 29.05
N GLY A 257 21.47 7.93 28.43
CA GLY A 257 21.40 8.89 27.32
C GLY A 257 20.70 8.28 26.11
N ASP A 258 21.25 7.17 25.58
CA ASP A 258 20.69 6.41 24.45
C ASP A 258 19.20 6.06 24.63
N ILE A 259 18.77 5.79 25.87
CA ILE A 259 17.39 5.42 26.17
C ILE A 259 16.49 6.64 26.41
N HIS A 260 17.01 7.74 26.94
CA HIS A 260 16.26 9.00 27.02
C HIS A 260 15.90 9.52 25.61
N VAL A 261 16.82 9.37 24.66
CA VAL A 261 16.57 9.58 23.22
C VAL A 261 15.39 8.73 22.70
N LEU A 262 15.30 7.45 23.09
CA LEU A 262 14.18 6.57 22.70
C LEU A 262 12.85 6.91 23.40
N ALA A 263 12.89 7.42 24.62
CA ALA A 263 11.70 7.93 25.31
C ALA A 263 11.19 9.21 24.65
N ASN A 264 12.08 10.15 24.34
CA ASN A 264 11.75 11.42 23.71
C ASN A 264 11.22 11.24 22.28
N LEU A 265 11.65 10.20 21.54
CA LEU A 265 11.02 9.80 20.26
C LEU A 265 9.53 9.48 20.42
N MET A 266 9.14 8.73 21.45
CA MET A 266 7.72 8.42 21.68
C MET A 266 6.92 9.65 22.12
N HIS A 267 7.50 10.52 22.95
CA HIS A 267 6.84 11.76 23.35
C HIS A 267 6.61 12.69 22.14
N LYS A 268 7.61 12.87 21.28
CA LYS A 268 7.48 13.68 20.05
C LYS A 268 6.52 13.06 19.04
N GLU A 269 6.45 11.73 18.94
CA GLU A 269 5.44 11.06 18.11
C GLU A 269 4.03 11.37 18.62
N ASP A 270 3.79 11.23 19.93
CA ASP A 270 2.49 11.50 20.57
C ASP A 270 2.09 13.00 20.50
N GLU A 271 3.05 13.91 20.67
CA GLU A 271 2.86 15.35 20.52
C GLU A 271 2.51 15.74 19.07
N ALA A 272 3.29 15.28 18.09
CA ALA A 272 3.04 15.59 16.68
C ALA A 272 1.79 14.88 16.13
N HIS A 273 1.49 13.66 16.59
CA HIS A 273 0.25 12.99 16.24
C HIS A 273 -0.97 13.78 16.74
N ARG A 274 -0.94 14.31 17.97
CA ARG A 274 -2.02 15.16 18.51
C ARG A 274 -2.10 16.54 17.84
N ALA A 275 -0.97 17.14 17.49
CA ALA A 275 -0.92 18.50 16.94
C ALA A 275 -1.16 18.54 15.42
N LEU A 276 -0.64 17.56 14.67
CA LEU A 276 -0.56 17.56 13.21
C LEU A 276 -1.33 16.39 12.55
N GLY A 277 -1.63 15.34 13.31
CA GLY A 277 -2.22 14.09 12.78
C GLY A 277 -1.21 13.13 12.14
N SER A 278 0.09 13.45 12.16
CA SER A 278 1.19 12.62 11.66
C SER A 278 2.52 13.07 12.26
N ALA A 279 3.44 12.14 12.50
CA ALA A 279 4.79 12.40 13.02
C ALA A 279 5.89 12.30 11.95
N ALA A 280 5.61 11.69 10.80
CA ALA A 280 6.52 11.53 9.67
C ALA A 280 7.19 12.83 9.18
N SER A 281 6.55 13.98 9.39
CA SER A 281 7.07 15.28 8.97
C SER A 281 8.15 15.85 9.91
N LEU A 282 8.26 15.41 11.17
CA LEU A 282 9.19 16.01 12.15
C LEU A 282 10.68 15.91 11.76
N MET A 283 11.06 14.86 11.03
CA MET A 283 12.43 14.67 10.55
C MET A 283 12.60 15.13 9.09
N GLY A 284 11.53 15.29 8.32
CA GLY A 284 11.57 15.67 6.89
C GLY A 284 12.29 14.69 5.95
N LEU A 285 12.74 13.53 6.45
CA LEU A 285 13.54 12.56 5.69
C LEU A 285 12.70 11.61 4.82
N TYR A 286 11.42 11.44 5.16
CA TYR A 286 10.41 10.67 4.44
C TYR A 286 10.87 9.25 4.06
N SER A 287 11.67 8.61 4.93
CA SER A 287 12.20 7.26 4.74
C SER A 287 12.81 6.74 6.05
N GLY A 288 12.27 5.62 6.57
CA GLY A 288 12.71 5.07 7.86
C GLY A 288 14.19 4.62 7.90
N GLU A 289 14.81 4.29 6.76
CA GLU A 289 16.24 4.00 6.71
C GLU A 289 17.11 5.26 6.91
N LYS A 290 16.65 6.40 6.40
CA LYS A 290 17.33 7.69 6.60
C LYS A 290 17.15 8.18 8.03
N GLU A 291 15.96 8.04 8.61
CA GLU A 291 15.71 8.35 10.02
C GLU A 291 16.57 7.50 10.96
N GLU A 292 16.58 6.17 10.73
CA GLU A 292 17.42 5.25 11.50
C GLU A 292 18.93 5.55 11.32
N LYS A 293 19.32 6.13 10.19
CA LYS A 293 20.68 6.65 9.99
C LYS A 293 20.92 7.94 10.77
N ALA A 294 20.04 8.93 10.69
CA ALA A 294 20.20 10.22 11.36
C ALA A 294 20.28 10.06 12.90
N ILE A 295 19.34 9.32 13.50
CA ILE A 295 19.33 9.05 14.95
C ILE A 295 20.58 8.27 15.37
N ARG A 296 21.07 7.34 14.54
CA ARG A 296 22.32 6.59 14.79
C ARG A 296 23.56 7.47 14.70
N GLU A 297 23.59 8.46 13.82
CA GLU A 297 24.70 9.40 13.67
C GLU A 297 24.71 10.45 14.81
N ALA A 298 23.53 10.89 15.27
CA ALA A 298 23.37 11.72 16.46
C ALA A 298 23.85 11.01 17.75
N LEU A 299 23.41 9.76 17.95
CA LEU A 299 23.85 8.91 19.07
C LEU A 299 25.37 8.61 19.03
N GLN A 300 26.02 8.68 17.86
CA GLN A 300 27.49 8.58 17.77
C GLN A 300 28.21 9.88 18.15
N GLN A 301 27.58 11.02 17.93
CA GLN A 301 28.14 12.35 18.19
C GLN A 301 27.84 12.83 19.62
N GLY A 302 26.83 12.26 20.28
CA GLY A 302 26.34 12.74 21.58
C GLY A 302 25.45 13.98 21.45
N THR A 303 24.91 14.22 20.25
CA THR A 303 23.98 15.32 19.94
C THR A 303 22.65 15.11 20.65
N ASP A 304 22.00 16.20 21.06
CA ASP A 304 20.63 16.12 21.56
C ASP A 304 19.66 15.71 20.45
N ILE A 305 18.59 14.99 20.80
CA ILE A 305 17.55 14.63 19.84
C ILE A 305 16.67 15.83 19.47
N ASP A 306 16.71 16.92 20.23
CA ASP A 306 16.06 18.18 19.89
C ASP A 306 16.70 18.87 18.65
N GLU A 307 17.94 18.53 18.30
CA GLU A 307 18.60 19.00 17.05
C GLU A 307 18.29 18.11 15.81
N VAL A 308 17.62 16.97 16.01
CA VAL A 308 17.51 15.87 15.01
C VAL A 308 16.06 15.50 14.70
N VAL A 309 15.19 15.66 15.69
CA VAL A 309 13.74 15.55 15.57
C VAL A 309 13.16 16.87 16.06
N HIS A 310 12.71 17.70 15.13
CA HIS A 310 12.14 19.01 15.43
C HIS A 310 10.84 18.87 16.25
N ASP A 311 10.46 19.92 16.96
CA ASP A 311 9.13 20.01 17.58
C ASP A 311 8.02 20.25 16.54
N ALA A 312 6.77 20.09 16.94
CA ALA A 312 5.62 20.23 16.06
C ALA A 312 5.44 21.67 15.53
N GLU A 313 5.81 22.70 16.32
CA GLU A 313 5.72 24.10 15.90
C GLU A 313 6.77 24.47 14.85
N SER A 314 8.02 23.99 14.99
CA SER A 314 9.05 24.15 13.97
C SER A 314 8.73 23.34 12.71
N ALA A 315 8.16 22.13 12.85
CA ALA A 315 7.73 21.34 11.70
C ALA A 315 6.65 22.06 10.85
N LEU A 316 5.68 22.72 11.50
CA LEU A 316 4.68 23.59 10.84
C LEU A 316 5.31 24.75 10.06
N HIS A 317 6.45 25.27 10.51
CA HIS A 317 7.16 26.34 9.82
C HIS A 317 8.06 25.86 8.67
N HIS A 318 8.55 24.61 8.73
CA HIS A 318 9.42 24.04 7.70
C HIS A 318 8.66 23.32 6.57
N ASP A 319 7.45 22.79 6.83
CA ASP A 319 6.59 22.19 5.80
C ASP A 319 5.20 22.87 5.76
N PRO A 320 5.01 23.89 4.90
CA PRO A 320 3.73 24.59 4.78
C PRO A 320 2.62 23.73 4.14
N MET A 321 2.95 22.58 3.52
CA MET A 321 1.94 21.62 3.06
C MET A 321 1.44 20.75 4.21
N ALA A 322 2.31 20.35 5.14
CA ALA A 322 1.90 19.70 6.38
C ALA A 322 1.01 20.63 7.24
N ALA A 323 1.37 21.90 7.37
CA ALA A 323 0.53 22.91 8.04
C ALA A 323 -0.85 23.08 7.39
N LEU A 324 -0.90 23.10 6.05
CA LEU A 324 -2.18 23.14 5.33
C LEU A 324 -3.00 21.87 5.60
N PHE A 325 -2.37 20.68 5.61
CA PHE A 325 -3.05 19.42 5.90
C PHE A 325 -3.63 19.37 7.33
N ALA A 326 -2.87 19.77 8.35
CA ALA A 326 -3.36 19.82 9.74
C ALA A 326 -4.58 20.75 9.89
N SER A 327 -4.58 21.90 9.18
CA SER A 327 -5.72 22.82 9.15
C SER A 327 -6.96 22.25 8.45
N LEU A 328 -6.78 21.32 7.50
CA LEU A 328 -7.85 20.69 6.73
C LEU A 328 -8.41 19.42 7.41
N THR A 329 -7.63 18.72 8.23
CA THR A 329 -8.08 17.55 9.00
C THR A 329 -8.80 17.91 10.30
N GLY A 330 -8.72 19.18 10.74
CA GLY A 330 -9.36 19.67 11.97
C GLY A 330 -8.52 19.46 13.24
N SER A 331 -7.25 19.09 13.09
CA SER A 331 -6.31 18.90 14.21
C SER A 331 -5.81 20.24 14.75
N GLY A 332 -6.50 20.77 15.76
CA GLY A 332 -5.97 21.81 16.65
C GLY A 332 -6.36 23.25 16.34
N SER A 333 -7.38 23.77 17.02
CA SER A 333 -7.67 25.21 17.07
C SER A 333 -6.75 25.93 18.08
N VAL A 334 -5.46 26.06 17.75
CA VAL A 334 -4.51 26.83 18.57
C VAL A 334 -4.91 28.30 18.57
N THR A 335 -5.35 28.81 19.73
CA THR A 335 -5.75 30.21 19.90
C THR A 335 -4.59 30.97 20.57
N PRO A 336 -3.96 31.96 19.90
CA PRO A 336 -2.94 32.80 20.52
C PRO A 336 -3.52 33.54 21.72
N GLY A 337 -2.87 33.41 22.88
CA GLY A 337 -3.50 33.71 24.17
C GLY A 337 -3.73 35.20 24.47
N GLN A 338 -4.68 35.45 25.38
CA GLN A 338 -4.75 36.68 26.16
C GLN A 338 -4.76 36.36 27.66
N GLY A 339 -4.17 37.26 28.45
CA GLY A 339 -3.82 37.03 29.85
C GLY A 339 -4.96 37.24 30.85
N ALA A 340 -4.61 37.03 32.12
CA ALA A 340 -5.52 37.01 33.26
C ALA A 340 -6.39 38.28 33.46
N THR A 341 -7.61 38.08 33.94
CA THR A 341 -8.15 38.85 35.08
C THR A 341 -9.21 38.03 35.83
N SER A 342 -9.88 38.61 36.84
CA SER A 342 -10.51 37.88 37.95
C SER A 342 -11.99 38.21 38.18
N ARG A 343 -12.60 37.60 39.21
CA ARG A 343 -13.96 37.79 39.80
C ARG A 343 -15.11 37.00 39.15
N GLN A 344 -16.22 36.69 39.84
CA GLN A 344 -16.48 36.31 41.26
C GLN A 344 -18.00 36.01 41.39
N GLY A 345 -18.39 34.88 41.96
CA GLY A 345 -19.79 34.60 42.37
C GLY A 345 -20.81 34.39 41.23
N ALA A 346 -22.05 33.97 41.50
CA ALA A 346 -22.64 33.41 42.73
C ALA A 346 -23.95 32.63 42.43
N THR A 347 -24.46 31.86 43.41
CA THR A 347 -25.88 31.60 43.79
C THR A 347 -27.03 31.81 42.76
N SER A 348 -28.12 31.02 42.67
CA SER A 348 -28.64 29.92 43.53
C SER A 348 -30.00 29.40 43.01
N GLY A 349 -30.46 28.22 43.47
CA GLY A 349 -31.89 27.84 43.57
C GLY A 349 -32.18 26.41 43.05
N GLN A 350 -32.77 25.44 43.78
CA GLN A 350 -34.05 25.40 44.54
C GLN A 350 -35.30 25.42 43.62
N ASP A 351 -36.36 24.61 43.84
CA ASP A 351 -36.58 23.45 44.73
C ASP A 351 -37.87 22.67 44.33
N ALA A 352 -38.06 21.46 44.89
CA ALA A 352 -39.29 20.64 44.93
C ALA A 352 -39.93 20.15 43.58
N ALA A 353 -40.46 18.93 43.38
CA ALA A 353 -40.91 17.77 44.18
C ALA A 353 -42.45 17.66 44.45
N SER A 354 -43.11 16.71 43.78
CA SER A 354 -44.40 16.12 44.20
C SER A 354 -44.74 14.80 43.44
N SER A 355 -45.12 13.76 44.18
CA SER A 355 -45.78 12.51 43.72
C SER A 355 -47.28 12.56 44.17
N PRO A 356 -48.17 11.52 44.08
CA PRO A 356 -47.97 10.09 43.75
C PRO A 356 -49.11 9.36 42.95
N ASP A 357 -48.99 8.02 42.90
CA ASP A 357 -50.01 6.96 42.79
C ASP A 357 -51.01 6.85 41.62
N ALA A 358 -50.92 5.74 40.86
CA ALA A 358 -51.97 4.71 40.74
C ALA A 358 -51.47 3.45 39.98
N ALA A 359 -52.10 2.28 40.21
CA ALA A 359 -51.80 0.97 39.59
C ALA A 359 -53.00 0.00 39.73
N PRO A 360 -52.99 -1.24 39.18
CA PRO A 360 -52.59 -1.69 37.83
C PRO A 360 -53.70 -2.55 37.14
N GLY A 361 -53.49 -2.98 35.88
CA GLY A 361 -54.37 -3.94 35.17
C GLY A 361 -53.62 -4.89 34.23
N LYS A 362 -54.11 -6.13 34.03
CA LYS A 362 -53.47 -7.19 33.20
C LYS A 362 -54.41 -7.77 32.11
N PRO A 363 -53.88 -8.46 31.07
CA PRO A 363 -54.58 -8.69 29.79
C PRO A 363 -55.03 -10.15 29.50
N PRO A 364 -55.84 -10.34 28.42
CA PRO A 364 -55.85 -11.52 27.53
C PRO A 364 -55.20 -11.20 26.16
N ARG A 365 -54.68 -12.07 25.27
CA ARG A 365 -54.61 -13.54 25.00
C ARG A 365 -55.17 -13.91 23.60
N SER A 366 -54.26 -14.11 22.64
CA SER A 366 -54.16 -15.24 21.66
C SER A 366 -55.30 -15.68 20.71
N ALA A 367 -55.05 -15.64 19.39
CA ALA A 367 -55.30 -16.68 18.34
C ALA A 367 -54.96 -16.08 16.93
N SER A 368 -54.19 -16.71 16.01
CA SER A 368 -54.51 -17.85 15.10
C SER A 368 -55.65 -17.54 14.10
N THR A 369 -55.60 -17.83 12.78
CA THR A 369 -55.04 -19.01 12.06
C THR A 369 -54.71 -18.69 10.56
N ALA A 370 -54.05 -19.61 9.84
CA ALA A 370 -53.62 -19.49 8.42
C ALA A 370 -54.46 -20.35 7.42
N LEU A 371 -54.15 -20.28 6.10
CA LEU A 371 -54.34 -21.26 4.99
C LEU A 371 -53.54 -20.71 3.76
N GLN A 372 -52.60 -21.42 3.10
CA GLN A 372 -52.70 -22.55 2.13
C GLN A 372 -53.44 -22.21 0.81
N GLY A 373 -53.01 -22.63 -0.39
CA GLY A 373 -51.83 -23.42 -0.84
C GLY A 373 -51.56 -23.15 -2.34
N THR A 374 -51.06 -24.01 -3.23
CA THR A 374 -50.62 -25.44 -3.22
C THR A 374 -49.67 -25.69 -4.42
N ALA A 375 -48.93 -26.80 -4.47
CA ALA A 375 -48.10 -27.25 -5.62
C ALA A 375 -48.61 -28.59 -6.23
N PRO A 376 -47.99 -29.10 -7.31
CA PRO A 376 -47.72 -30.55 -7.38
C PRO A 376 -46.25 -30.88 -7.73
N ARG A 377 -45.90 -32.19 -7.69
CA ARG A 377 -44.57 -32.77 -7.88
C ARG A 377 -44.60 -33.95 -8.85
N ASP A 378 -43.48 -34.22 -9.52
CA ASP A 378 -42.69 -35.48 -9.44
C ASP A 378 -41.50 -35.41 -10.44
N GLY A 379 -40.35 -36.06 -10.26
CA GLY A 379 -39.82 -36.82 -9.11
C GLY A 379 -39.00 -38.05 -9.56
N LEU A 380 -37.71 -38.18 -9.16
CA LEU A 380 -36.94 -39.47 -9.16
C LEU A 380 -35.52 -39.38 -8.54
N ARG A 381 -35.29 -40.21 -7.50
CA ARG A 381 -34.05 -40.92 -7.07
C ARG A 381 -32.63 -40.30 -7.22
N HIS A 382 -32.04 -40.03 -6.05
CA HIS A 382 -30.74 -40.58 -5.56
C HIS A 382 -29.52 -40.67 -6.51
N ASN A 383 -28.50 -39.84 -6.27
CA ASN A 383 -27.13 -40.35 -6.01
C ASN A 383 -26.28 -39.34 -5.20
N ARG A 384 -25.12 -39.75 -4.66
CA ARG A 384 -24.23 -38.93 -3.82
C ARG A 384 -22.74 -39.06 -4.23
N PRO A 385 -22.20 -38.19 -5.09
CA PRO A 385 -20.75 -37.97 -5.18
C PRO A 385 -20.29 -37.22 -3.90
N GLN A 386 -19.20 -37.58 -3.22
CA GLN A 386 -17.80 -37.77 -3.65
C GLN A 386 -17.15 -36.46 -4.12
N HIS A 387 -16.08 -36.06 -3.43
CA HIS A 387 -15.25 -34.93 -3.84
C HIS A 387 -14.53 -35.27 -5.15
N THR A 388 -14.83 -34.53 -6.20
CA THR A 388 -13.93 -34.34 -7.35
C THR A 388 -13.29 -32.96 -7.27
N GLY A 389 -12.14 -32.80 -7.93
CA GLY A 389 -11.24 -31.67 -7.68
C GLY A 389 -11.81 -30.30 -8.06
N LEU A 390 -11.19 -29.26 -7.51
CA LEU A 390 -11.29 -27.89 -8.02
C LEU A 390 -10.76 -27.87 -9.46
N HIS A 391 -11.67 -28.00 -10.43
CA HIS A 391 -11.37 -27.53 -11.77
C HIS A 391 -11.06 -26.05 -11.68
N HIS A 392 -9.87 -25.65 -12.14
CA HIS A 392 -9.70 -24.28 -12.60
C HIS A 392 -10.65 -24.09 -13.77
N ASP A 393 -11.75 -23.37 -13.55
CA ASP A 393 -12.37 -22.65 -14.66
C ASP A 393 -11.28 -21.74 -15.24
N ALA A 394 -10.97 -21.94 -16.52
CA ALA A 394 -10.03 -21.08 -17.22
C ALA A 394 -10.53 -19.62 -17.13
N PRO A 395 -9.63 -18.63 -16.98
CA PRO A 395 -10.05 -17.24 -16.85
C PRO A 395 -10.93 -16.87 -18.05
N GLN A 396 -12.20 -16.56 -17.76
CA GLN A 396 -13.16 -16.17 -18.78
C GLN A 396 -12.58 -15.00 -19.55
N HIS A 397 -12.47 -15.13 -20.88
CA HIS A 397 -11.79 -14.15 -21.71
C HIS A 397 -12.45 -12.78 -21.54
N ALA A 398 -11.80 -11.88 -20.81
CA ALA A 398 -12.18 -10.49 -20.80
C ALA A 398 -12.01 -9.94 -22.22
N SER A 399 -13.12 -9.52 -22.84
CA SER A 399 -13.09 -8.83 -24.14
C SER A 399 -12.36 -7.51 -23.97
N LEU A 400 -11.08 -7.49 -24.32
CA LEU A 400 -10.27 -6.29 -24.36
C LEU A 400 -10.65 -5.46 -25.60
N LEU A 401 -10.55 -4.13 -25.49
CA LEU A 401 -10.72 -3.21 -26.63
C LEU A 401 -9.71 -3.47 -27.77
N PHE A 402 -8.60 -4.15 -27.46
CA PHE A 402 -7.56 -4.57 -28.40
C PHE A 402 -7.48 -6.11 -28.43
N PRO A 403 -7.51 -6.76 -29.61
CA PRO A 403 -7.48 -8.22 -29.71
C PRO A 403 -6.23 -8.86 -29.08
N LEU A 404 -5.07 -8.20 -29.19
CA LEU A 404 -3.82 -8.61 -28.54
C LEU A 404 -3.16 -7.43 -27.83
N GLN A 405 -2.36 -7.71 -26.79
CA GLN A 405 -1.59 -6.69 -26.07
C GLN A 405 -0.56 -5.97 -26.96
N VAL A 406 -0.12 -6.61 -28.05
CA VAL A 406 0.75 -5.98 -29.06
C VAL A 406 0.00 -4.93 -29.91
N ASP A 407 -1.31 -5.07 -30.11
CA ASP A 407 -2.10 -4.06 -30.83
C ASP A 407 -2.19 -2.77 -29.99
N PHE A 408 -2.52 -2.88 -28.71
CA PHE A 408 -2.51 -1.74 -27.78
C PHE A 408 -1.14 -1.06 -27.75
N LEU A 409 -0.05 -1.83 -27.63
CA LEU A 409 1.31 -1.28 -27.61
C LEU A 409 1.67 -0.61 -28.94
N ARG A 410 1.22 -1.14 -30.09
CA ARG A 410 1.45 -0.54 -31.42
C ARG A 410 0.74 0.80 -31.56
N GLU A 411 -0.57 0.86 -31.30
CA GLU A 411 -1.32 2.12 -31.43
C GLU A 411 -0.87 3.14 -30.38
N GLY A 412 -0.59 2.70 -29.16
CA GLY A 412 -0.05 3.56 -28.10
C GLY A 412 1.33 4.15 -28.45
N LEU A 413 2.19 3.41 -29.14
CA LEU A 413 3.45 3.95 -29.66
C LEU A 413 3.25 4.89 -30.85
N ALA A 414 2.22 4.70 -31.69
CA ALA A 414 1.89 5.59 -32.79
C ALA A 414 1.33 6.94 -32.32
N GLU A 415 0.55 6.97 -31.23
CA GLU A 415 0.12 8.21 -30.57
C GLU A 415 1.29 8.96 -29.91
N LEU A 416 2.23 8.22 -29.31
CA LEU A 416 3.39 8.81 -28.60
C LEU A 416 4.53 9.28 -29.51
N TYR A 417 4.60 8.80 -30.76
CA TYR A 417 5.69 9.10 -31.69
C TYR A 417 5.17 9.15 -33.13
N GLU A 418 5.37 10.27 -33.84
CA GLU A 418 5.01 10.40 -35.27
C GLU A 418 5.59 9.27 -36.16
N ARG A 419 6.73 8.69 -35.76
CA ARG A 419 7.45 7.65 -36.51
C ARG A 419 8.06 6.59 -35.57
N PRO A 420 7.28 5.67 -35.00
CA PRO A 420 7.74 4.77 -33.93
C PRO A 420 8.92 3.86 -34.35
N ALA A 421 9.00 3.53 -35.63
CA ALA A 421 10.02 2.67 -36.23
C ALA A 421 11.37 3.37 -36.50
N GLU A 422 11.45 4.71 -36.43
CA GLU A 422 12.73 5.43 -36.52
C GLU A 422 13.52 5.32 -35.21
N LYS A 423 14.82 5.62 -35.25
CA LYS A 423 15.66 5.73 -34.04
C LYS A 423 15.34 7.03 -33.31
N ALA A 424 15.53 7.04 -31.98
CA ALA A 424 15.49 8.26 -31.20
C ALA A 424 16.64 9.19 -31.61
N LEU A 425 16.36 10.46 -31.90
CA LEU A 425 17.37 11.47 -32.20
C LEU A 425 17.84 12.16 -30.90
N PRO A 426 19.12 12.56 -30.80
CA PRO A 426 19.64 13.31 -29.64
C PRO A 426 18.92 14.64 -29.37
N SER A 427 18.18 15.18 -30.34
CA SER A 427 17.41 16.42 -30.27
C SER A 427 16.02 16.28 -29.63
N GLY A 428 15.62 15.08 -29.19
CA GLY A 428 14.33 14.85 -28.53
C GLY A 428 13.16 14.49 -29.46
N GLY A 429 13.42 14.23 -30.74
CA GLY A 429 12.46 13.66 -31.70
C GLY A 429 12.82 12.25 -32.15
N GLY A 430 12.05 11.69 -33.09
CA GLY A 430 12.24 10.33 -33.62
C GLY A 430 11.37 9.28 -32.92
N GLY A 431 11.71 8.00 -33.10
CA GLY A 431 10.95 6.86 -32.59
C GLY A 431 11.70 6.01 -31.55
N VAL A 432 11.13 4.84 -31.25
CA VAL A 432 11.72 3.82 -30.36
C VAL A 432 12.31 2.63 -31.12
N SER A 433 12.55 2.77 -32.43
CA SER A 433 12.95 1.69 -33.33
C SER A 433 11.98 0.50 -33.32
N TRP A 434 10.68 0.76 -33.14
CA TRP A 434 9.63 -0.25 -33.06
C TRP A 434 9.63 -1.20 -34.27
N ARG A 435 9.54 -2.49 -33.99
CA ARG A 435 9.35 -3.56 -34.98
C ARG A 435 8.37 -4.58 -34.43
N TYR A 436 7.57 -5.17 -35.30
CA TYR A 436 6.73 -6.32 -34.97
C TYR A 436 6.73 -7.31 -36.14
N ASP A 437 7.05 -8.56 -35.85
CA ASP A 437 6.93 -9.68 -36.77
C ASP A 437 5.75 -10.58 -36.34
N ALA A 438 4.71 -10.60 -37.17
CA ALA A 438 3.51 -11.38 -36.93
C ALA A 438 3.66 -12.88 -37.24
N MET A 439 4.67 -13.29 -38.02
CA MET A 439 4.96 -14.70 -38.28
C MET A 439 5.76 -15.30 -37.12
N GLU A 440 6.81 -14.60 -36.66
CA GLU A 440 7.60 -15.03 -35.50
C GLU A 440 6.90 -14.75 -34.15
N GLN A 441 5.86 -13.93 -34.14
CA GLN A 441 5.15 -13.50 -32.92
C GLN A 441 6.07 -12.76 -31.93
N ILE A 442 6.98 -11.93 -32.46
CA ILE A 442 7.98 -11.17 -31.71
C ILE A 442 7.83 -9.67 -32.02
N ALA A 443 7.79 -8.85 -30.97
CA ALA A 443 7.89 -7.39 -31.05
C ALA A 443 9.20 -6.89 -30.41
N GLU A 444 9.74 -5.79 -30.93
CA GLU A 444 10.99 -5.19 -30.46
C GLU A 444 10.89 -3.67 -30.35
N LEU A 445 11.57 -3.09 -29.36
CA LEU A 445 11.85 -1.66 -29.28
C LEU A 445 13.15 -1.39 -28.50
N VAL A 446 13.70 -0.19 -28.68
CA VAL A 446 14.75 0.39 -27.83
C VAL A 446 14.05 1.17 -26.71
N PRO A 447 14.13 0.76 -25.43
CA PRO A 447 13.40 1.45 -24.38
C PRO A 447 13.79 2.92 -24.22
N PRO A 448 12.84 3.87 -24.25
CA PRO A 448 13.11 5.26 -23.88
C PRO A 448 13.37 5.38 -22.37
N SER A 449 13.97 6.49 -21.94
CA SER A 449 14.42 6.71 -20.55
C SER A 449 13.34 6.39 -19.50
N GLY A 450 12.12 6.88 -19.71
CA GLY A 450 10.99 6.64 -18.80
C GLY A 450 10.50 5.18 -18.75
N LEU A 451 10.78 4.37 -19.77
CA LEU A 451 10.51 2.92 -19.74
C LEU A 451 11.65 2.17 -19.04
N ARG A 452 12.92 2.56 -19.29
CA ARG A 452 14.09 1.96 -18.63
C ARG A 452 13.95 1.96 -17.11
N SER A 453 13.50 3.07 -16.51
CA SER A 453 13.25 3.18 -15.07
C SER A 453 12.14 2.26 -14.54
N ARG A 454 11.13 1.89 -15.36
CA ARG A 454 10.10 0.92 -14.95
C ARG A 454 10.56 -0.52 -15.10
N LEU A 455 11.39 -0.79 -16.11
CA LEU A 455 12.01 -2.11 -16.30
C LEU A 455 12.96 -2.47 -15.15
N GLU A 456 13.44 -1.51 -14.33
CA GLU A 456 14.27 -1.80 -13.15
C GLU A 456 13.55 -2.62 -12.06
N VAL A 457 12.22 -2.76 -12.11
CA VAL A 457 11.44 -3.64 -11.22
C VAL A 457 11.58 -5.12 -11.62
N LEU A 458 12.01 -5.43 -12.85
CA LEU A 458 12.24 -6.80 -13.32
C LEU A 458 13.52 -7.40 -12.70
N PRO A 459 13.67 -8.74 -12.69
CA PRO A 459 14.85 -9.41 -12.16
C PRO A 459 16.15 -8.89 -12.79
N GLN A 460 17.11 -8.46 -11.95
CA GLN A 460 18.33 -7.81 -12.43
C GLN A 460 19.21 -8.72 -13.31
N GLY A 461 19.16 -10.03 -13.11
CA GLY A 461 19.80 -11.02 -13.99
C GLY A 461 19.25 -10.95 -15.41
N TYR A 462 17.92 -11.01 -15.57
CA TYR A 462 17.26 -10.85 -16.87
C TYR A 462 17.66 -9.54 -17.58
N LEU A 463 17.65 -8.42 -16.84
CA LEU A 463 18.01 -7.11 -17.39
C LEU A 463 19.45 -7.06 -17.93
N ALA A 464 20.39 -7.70 -17.23
CA ALA A 464 21.80 -7.72 -17.60
C ALA A 464 22.12 -8.76 -18.68
N GLU A 465 21.63 -9.99 -18.53
CA GLU A 465 21.93 -11.13 -19.41
C GLU A 465 21.28 -11.00 -20.80
N ARG A 466 20.12 -10.33 -20.90
CA ARG A 466 19.39 -10.14 -22.16
C ARG A 466 19.43 -8.71 -22.72
N GLY A 467 20.26 -7.80 -22.17
CA GLY A 467 20.47 -6.45 -22.71
C GLY A 467 19.20 -5.60 -22.81
N VAL A 468 18.30 -5.78 -21.84
CA VAL A 468 16.89 -5.36 -21.93
C VAL A 468 16.72 -3.84 -21.94
N ARG A 469 17.71 -3.11 -21.40
CA ARG A 469 17.74 -1.63 -21.39
C ARG A 469 18.13 -1.06 -22.75
N GLU A 470 18.84 -1.83 -23.56
CA GLU A 470 19.35 -1.50 -24.89
C GLU A 470 18.37 -1.92 -25.99
N ARG A 471 17.81 -3.14 -25.89
CA ARG A 471 16.84 -3.73 -26.82
C ARG A 471 15.86 -4.61 -26.02
N LEU A 472 14.61 -4.19 -25.94
CA LEU A 472 13.53 -4.99 -25.34
C LEU A 472 12.90 -5.87 -26.45
N VAL A 473 12.92 -7.18 -26.24
CA VAL A 473 12.33 -8.18 -27.14
C VAL A 473 11.17 -8.87 -26.42
N LEU A 474 10.01 -8.95 -27.08
CA LEU A 474 8.73 -9.34 -26.49
C LEU A 474 8.07 -10.46 -27.31
N ALA A 475 7.76 -11.60 -26.67
CA ALA A 475 6.94 -12.63 -27.26
C ALA A 475 5.46 -12.24 -27.15
N THR A 476 4.76 -12.11 -28.28
CA THR A 476 3.40 -11.53 -28.32
C THR A 476 2.28 -12.54 -28.13
N SER A 477 2.59 -13.83 -28.09
CA SER A 477 1.65 -14.91 -27.76
C SER A 477 2.16 -15.77 -26.60
N PRO A 478 1.26 -16.33 -25.76
CA PRO A 478 1.65 -17.24 -24.67
C PRO A 478 2.45 -18.44 -25.17
N ARG A 479 2.08 -18.94 -26.36
CA ARG A 479 2.75 -20.07 -27.01
C ARG A 479 4.21 -19.76 -27.33
N LYS A 480 4.51 -18.66 -28.03
CA LYS A 480 5.89 -18.28 -28.37
C LYS A 480 6.72 -18.02 -27.10
N GLY A 481 6.11 -17.44 -26.07
CA GLY A 481 6.75 -17.26 -24.76
C GLY A 481 7.10 -18.58 -24.06
N GLN A 482 6.21 -19.59 -24.12
CA GLN A 482 6.47 -20.93 -23.59
C GLN A 482 7.52 -21.71 -24.41
N GLU A 483 7.50 -21.58 -25.74
CA GLU A 483 8.50 -22.17 -26.63
C GLU A 483 9.90 -21.60 -26.32
N LEU A 484 10.06 -20.28 -26.31
CA LEU A 484 11.34 -19.62 -26.00
C LEU A 484 11.83 -19.86 -24.55
N LEU A 485 10.92 -20.02 -23.59
CA LEU A 485 11.27 -20.41 -22.22
C LEU A 485 11.73 -21.88 -22.16
N ALA A 486 11.05 -22.78 -22.86
CA ALA A 486 11.44 -24.19 -22.90
C ALA A 486 12.80 -24.38 -23.58
N ASP A 487 13.12 -23.59 -24.59
CA ASP A 487 14.40 -23.65 -25.29
C ASP A 487 15.52 -23.00 -24.46
N ALA A 488 15.29 -21.88 -23.77
CA ALA A 488 16.27 -21.30 -22.83
C ALA A 488 16.55 -22.18 -21.58
N LEU A 489 15.65 -23.11 -21.25
CA LEU A 489 15.85 -24.13 -20.21
C LEU A 489 16.52 -25.43 -20.73
N ARG A 490 16.74 -25.55 -22.04
CA ARG A 490 17.37 -26.71 -22.70
C ARG A 490 18.75 -26.39 -23.28
N ASP A 491 18.91 -25.18 -23.81
CA ASP A 491 20.13 -24.75 -24.47
C ASP A 491 21.25 -24.50 -23.45
N SER A 492 22.46 -24.92 -23.78
CA SER A 492 23.65 -24.69 -22.94
C SER A 492 24.24 -23.29 -23.16
N SER A 493 23.37 -22.28 -23.26
CA SER A 493 23.74 -20.87 -23.43
C SER A 493 24.05 -20.20 -22.08
N ASP A 494 24.74 -19.05 -22.12
CA ASP A 494 25.20 -18.33 -20.93
C ASP A 494 24.06 -17.70 -20.07
N SER A 495 22.79 -17.92 -20.40
CA SER A 495 21.64 -17.35 -19.68
C SER A 495 20.43 -18.29 -19.64
N SER A 496 19.86 -18.48 -18.44
CA SER A 496 18.63 -19.26 -18.23
C SER A 496 17.33 -18.48 -18.49
N TRP A 497 17.41 -17.22 -18.94
CA TRP A 497 16.24 -16.42 -19.30
C TRP A 497 15.89 -16.57 -20.78
N PRO A 498 14.60 -16.55 -21.18
CA PRO A 498 14.23 -16.52 -22.60
C PRO A 498 14.74 -15.26 -23.31
N GLU A 499 15.00 -15.36 -24.61
CA GLU A 499 15.44 -14.21 -25.43
C GLU A 499 14.38 -13.11 -25.49
N ALA A 500 13.10 -13.49 -25.64
CA ALA A 500 11.96 -12.58 -25.62
C ALA A 500 11.08 -12.87 -24.40
N HIS A 501 10.72 -11.84 -23.62
CA HIS A 501 9.82 -11.99 -22.48
C HIS A 501 8.36 -11.95 -22.93
N TYR A 502 7.46 -12.70 -22.28
CA TYR A 502 6.06 -12.73 -22.71
C TYR A 502 5.34 -11.40 -22.40
N LEU A 503 4.70 -10.82 -23.41
CA LEU A 503 3.87 -9.62 -23.31
C LEU A 503 2.50 -9.95 -22.69
N GLY A 504 2.52 -10.32 -21.40
CA GLY A 504 1.31 -10.53 -20.60
C GLY A 504 0.61 -9.22 -20.22
N PRO A 505 -0.67 -9.26 -19.78
CA PRO A 505 -1.46 -8.06 -19.47
C PRO A 505 -0.89 -7.14 -18.37
N LEU A 506 0.03 -7.65 -17.55
CA LEU A 506 0.68 -6.91 -16.45
C LEU A 506 2.16 -6.60 -16.75
N HIS A 507 2.55 -6.56 -18.03
CA HIS A 507 3.94 -6.27 -18.41
C HIS A 507 4.21 -4.76 -18.31
N PRO A 508 5.28 -4.29 -17.62
CA PRO A 508 5.50 -2.85 -17.33
C PRO A 508 5.57 -1.91 -18.53
N VAL A 509 5.72 -2.44 -19.75
CA VAL A 509 5.64 -1.67 -21.01
C VAL A 509 4.23 -1.18 -21.32
N LEU A 510 3.19 -1.93 -20.94
CA LEU A 510 1.78 -1.61 -21.15
C LEU A 510 1.35 -0.51 -20.18
N ASP A 511 1.75 -0.61 -18.91
CA ASP A 511 1.55 0.44 -17.90
C ASP A 511 2.29 1.72 -18.29
N TRP A 512 3.53 1.60 -18.76
CA TRP A 512 4.32 2.74 -19.25
C TRP A 512 3.64 3.44 -20.44
N ALA A 513 3.15 2.68 -21.42
CA ALA A 513 2.44 3.23 -22.57
C ALA A 513 1.14 3.92 -22.12
N SER A 514 0.33 3.25 -21.30
CA SER A 514 -0.92 3.78 -20.73
C SER A 514 -0.70 5.12 -20.03
N ASP A 515 0.23 5.18 -19.08
CA ASP A 515 0.53 6.40 -18.33
C ASP A 515 1.12 7.51 -19.20
N ARG A 516 1.83 7.18 -20.28
CA ARG A 516 2.37 8.17 -21.22
C ARG A 516 1.30 8.75 -22.12
N ILE A 517 0.36 7.94 -22.60
CA ILE A 517 -0.80 8.39 -23.39
C ILE A 517 -1.70 9.27 -22.50
N LEU A 518 -2.00 8.81 -21.28
CA LEU A 518 -2.80 9.57 -20.30
C LEU A 518 -2.11 10.88 -19.87
N ALA A 519 -0.78 10.90 -19.75
CA ALA A 519 -0.03 12.14 -19.49
C ALA A 519 0.06 13.10 -20.69
N GLY A 520 -0.28 12.65 -21.90
CA GLY A 520 -0.44 13.51 -23.08
C GLY A 520 -1.74 14.32 -23.06
N LEU A 521 -2.72 13.94 -22.24
CA LEU A 521 -3.98 14.66 -22.09
C LEU A 521 -3.78 15.96 -21.30
N ASN A 522 -4.03 17.09 -21.97
CA ASN A 522 -4.09 18.38 -21.31
C ASN A 522 -5.27 18.44 -20.31
N ARG A 523 -5.08 19.13 -19.18
CA ARG A 523 -6.15 19.29 -18.18
C ARG A 523 -7.38 19.95 -18.82
N GLY A 524 -8.52 19.26 -18.80
CA GLY A 524 -9.77 19.74 -19.38
C GLY A 524 -10.06 19.25 -20.81
N SER A 525 -9.27 18.33 -21.38
CA SER A 525 -9.69 17.57 -22.55
C SER A 525 -10.57 16.37 -22.18
N VAL A 526 -11.45 15.98 -23.11
CA VAL A 526 -12.28 14.77 -23.07
C VAL A 526 -12.08 14.08 -24.42
N PHE A 527 -12.00 12.74 -24.44
CA PHE A 527 -11.89 12.00 -25.71
C PHE A 527 -13.17 12.13 -26.55
N ALA A 528 -13.04 12.08 -27.87
CA ALA A 528 -14.16 11.99 -28.80
C ALA A 528 -13.95 10.81 -29.77
N MET A 529 -14.96 9.96 -29.95
CA MET A 529 -14.94 8.83 -30.89
C MET A 529 -16.27 8.69 -31.64
N ARG A 530 -16.25 7.98 -32.77
CA ARG A 530 -17.47 7.50 -33.42
C ARG A 530 -17.90 6.17 -32.80
N GLY A 531 -19.20 5.98 -32.58
CA GLY A 531 -19.76 4.76 -32.00
C GLY A 531 -21.16 4.46 -32.51
N ALA A 532 -21.79 3.42 -31.96
CA ALA A 532 -23.13 2.98 -32.36
C ALA A 532 -24.21 3.71 -31.56
N VAL A 533 -24.34 5.02 -31.78
CA VAL A 533 -25.33 5.91 -31.15
C VAL A 533 -26.12 6.66 -32.22
N ASP A 534 -27.41 6.88 -31.98
CA ASP A 534 -28.28 7.64 -32.89
C ASP A 534 -28.06 9.17 -32.79
N ALA A 535 -27.52 9.64 -31.66
CA ALA A 535 -27.27 11.05 -31.38
C ALA A 535 -25.94 11.26 -30.64
N PRO A 536 -25.33 12.47 -30.69
CA PRO A 536 -24.18 12.81 -29.87
C PRO A 536 -24.45 12.54 -28.40
N THR A 537 -23.55 11.80 -27.75
CA THR A 537 -23.74 11.25 -26.40
C THR A 537 -22.48 11.47 -25.58
N VAL A 538 -22.60 12.14 -24.44
CA VAL A 538 -21.49 12.31 -23.49
C VAL A 538 -21.64 11.27 -22.38
N LEU A 539 -20.59 10.49 -22.13
CA LEU A 539 -20.50 9.60 -20.98
C LEU A 539 -19.92 10.36 -19.79
N LEU A 540 -20.57 10.29 -18.63
CA LEU A 540 -20.17 10.95 -17.41
C LEU A 540 -20.15 9.99 -16.23
N MET A 541 -19.20 10.21 -15.32
CA MET A 541 -19.10 9.48 -14.07
C MET A 541 -19.27 10.46 -12.91
N GLY A 542 -20.39 10.33 -12.21
CA GLY A 542 -20.66 11.03 -10.97
C GLY A 542 -19.99 10.32 -9.80
N THR A 543 -19.15 11.02 -9.05
CA THR A 543 -18.57 10.51 -7.78
C THR A 543 -19.13 11.29 -6.61
N LEU A 544 -19.64 10.57 -5.60
CA LEU A 544 -20.23 11.15 -4.40
C LEU A 544 -19.33 10.86 -3.21
N THR A 545 -18.81 11.90 -2.55
CA THR A 545 -17.95 11.76 -1.36
C THR A 545 -18.61 12.28 -0.09
N ASN A 546 -18.25 11.69 1.05
CA ASN A 546 -18.65 12.16 2.37
C ASN A 546 -17.79 13.34 2.85
N ARG A 547 -18.11 13.89 4.03
CA ARG A 547 -17.33 14.97 4.68
C ARG A 547 -15.86 14.63 4.97
N VAL A 548 -15.46 13.36 4.85
CA VAL A 548 -14.09 12.85 5.04
C VAL A 548 -13.42 12.53 3.68
N GLY A 549 -13.98 13.05 2.58
CA GLY A 549 -13.42 12.91 1.23
C GLY A 549 -13.48 11.52 0.60
N ARG A 550 -14.13 10.54 1.25
CA ARG A 550 -14.23 9.16 0.74
C ARG A 550 -15.43 8.99 -0.16
N THR A 551 -15.24 8.32 -1.30
CA THR A 551 -16.32 7.92 -2.21
C THR A 551 -17.30 6.99 -1.49
N VAL A 552 -18.56 7.44 -1.35
CA VAL A 552 -19.69 6.69 -0.82
C VAL A 552 -20.44 5.98 -1.95
N SER A 553 -20.54 6.63 -3.11
CA SER A 553 -21.23 6.11 -4.30
C SER A 553 -20.58 6.60 -5.59
N LEU A 554 -20.79 5.85 -6.67
CA LEU A 554 -20.35 6.15 -8.02
C LEU A 554 -21.53 5.88 -8.97
N VAL A 555 -21.91 6.88 -9.73
CA VAL A 555 -23.06 6.88 -10.65
C VAL A 555 -22.53 6.95 -12.08
N SER A 556 -22.93 6.01 -12.93
CA SER A 556 -22.58 6.01 -14.36
C SER A 556 -23.75 6.62 -15.14
N LEU A 557 -23.46 7.58 -16.01
CA LEU A 557 -24.46 8.43 -16.68
C LEU A 557 -24.11 8.56 -18.17
N SER A 558 -25.11 8.54 -19.05
CA SER A 558 -24.95 9.06 -20.42
C SER A 558 -25.96 10.16 -20.70
N ALA A 559 -25.51 11.22 -21.38
CA ALA A 559 -26.30 12.40 -21.74
C ALA A 559 -26.35 12.50 -23.27
N GLN A 560 -27.50 12.15 -23.86
CA GLN A 560 -27.74 12.11 -25.30
C GLN A 560 -28.38 13.42 -25.79
N PHE A 561 -28.04 13.88 -27.00
CA PHE A 561 -28.55 15.12 -27.60
C PHE A 561 -29.38 14.85 -28.88
N PRO A 562 -30.54 14.17 -28.79
CA PRO A 562 -31.32 13.74 -29.96
C PRO A 562 -32.04 14.86 -30.72
N TYR A 563 -32.08 16.08 -30.16
CA TYR A 563 -32.77 17.23 -30.75
C TYR A 563 -31.81 18.28 -31.35
N LEU A 564 -30.51 17.96 -31.47
CA LEU A 564 -29.47 18.89 -31.93
C LEU A 564 -29.45 19.02 -33.46
N ASP A 565 -29.93 20.14 -34.02
CA ASP A 565 -29.69 20.47 -35.42
C ASP A 565 -28.23 20.92 -35.64
N LEU A 566 -27.47 20.13 -36.40
CA LEU A 566 -26.07 20.43 -36.71
C LEU A 566 -25.90 21.68 -37.60
N ALA A 567 -26.94 22.15 -38.29
CA ALA A 567 -26.89 23.40 -39.05
C ALA A 567 -27.07 24.61 -38.11
N SER A 568 -28.18 24.69 -37.39
CA SER A 568 -28.47 25.77 -36.44
C SER A 568 -27.44 25.87 -35.31
N ALA A 569 -26.95 24.74 -34.80
CA ALA A 569 -25.92 24.73 -33.76
C ALA A 569 -24.57 25.31 -34.23
N ARG A 570 -24.16 25.04 -35.49
CA ARG A 570 -22.95 25.67 -36.07
C ARG A 570 -23.14 27.18 -36.26
N VAL A 571 -24.34 27.62 -36.68
CA VAL A 571 -24.65 29.05 -36.84
C VAL A 571 -24.62 29.77 -35.50
N ALA A 572 -25.20 29.19 -34.43
CA ALA A 572 -25.15 29.76 -33.09
C ALA A 572 -23.69 29.94 -32.61
N LEU A 573 -22.87 28.89 -32.71
CA LEU A 573 -21.47 28.93 -32.29
C LEU A 573 -20.62 29.92 -33.10
N ALA A 574 -20.89 30.09 -34.40
CA ALA A 574 -20.23 31.10 -35.23
C ALA A 574 -20.54 32.55 -34.78
N HIS A 575 -21.64 32.77 -34.05
CA HIS A 575 -21.99 34.06 -33.42
C HIS A 575 -21.58 34.13 -31.94
N GLY A 576 -20.95 33.08 -31.39
CA GLY A 576 -20.59 32.97 -29.98
C GLY A 576 -21.73 32.57 -29.04
N GLU A 577 -22.88 32.15 -29.58
CA GLU A 577 -24.02 31.66 -28.79
C GLU A 577 -23.91 30.15 -28.51
N THR A 578 -24.36 29.72 -27.34
CA THR A 578 -24.58 28.29 -27.05
C THR A 578 -25.83 27.78 -27.78
N PRO A 579 -25.77 26.64 -28.50
CA PRO A 579 -26.94 26.09 -29.19
C PRO A 579 -28.08 25.79 -28.21
N LYS A 580 -29.28 26.30 -28.47
CA LYS A 580 -30.43 26.15 -27.56
C LYS A 580 -30.89 24.70 -27.41
N GLU A 581 -30.74 23.89 -28.45
CA GLU A 581 -31.02 22.46 -28.44
C GLU A 581 -29.97 21.66 -27.65
N ALA A 582 -28.73 22.17 -27.54
CA ALA A 582 -27.72 21.61 -26.66
C ALA A 582 -28.02 21.87 -25.16
N ALA A 583 -29.03 22.66 -24.80
CA ALA A 583 -29.41 22.88 -23.41
C ALA A 583 -30.32 21.78 -22.83
N LEU A 584 -30.76 20.81 -23.63
CA LEU A 584 -31.75 19.79 -23.22
C LEU A 584 -31.29 18.35 -23.55
N PRO A 585 -30.23 17.83 -22.92
CA PRO A 585 -29.87 16.42 -23.03
C PRO A 585 -30.90 15.48 -22.40
N LEU A 586 -31.06 14.29 -22.97
CA LEU A 586 -31.71 13.16 -22.31
C LEU A 586 -30.66 12.38 -21.52
N THR A 587 -30.78 12.37 -20.19
CA THR A 587 -29.87 11.65 -19.28
C THR A 587 -30.40 10.27 -18.93
N THR A 588 -29.58 9.22 -19.07
CA THR A 588 -29.85 7.87 -18.55
C THR A 588 -28.86 7.48 -17.46
N VAL A 589 -29.33 6.72 -16.47
CA VAL A 589 -28.52 6.21 -15.34
C VAL A 589 -28.23 4.73 -15.57
N HIS A 590 -26.95 4.36 -15.49
CA HIS A 590 -26.46 3.01 -15.76
C HIS A 590 -26.08 2.28 -14.49
N ALA A 591 -26.44 0.99 -14.41
CA ALA A 591 -26.16 0.15 -13.24
C ALA A 591 -24.66 -0.12 -13.01
N THR A 592 -23.84 -0.06 -14.07
CA THR A 592 -22.37 -0.18 -13.99
C THR A 592 -21.71 0.67 -15.09
N PRO A 593 -20.41 1.02 -14.95
CA PRO A 593 -19.65 1.64 -16.05
C PRO A 593 -19.62 0.76 -17.30
N ALA A 594 -19.55 -0.57 -17.15
CA ALA A 594 -19.57 -1.50 -18.27
C ALA A 594 -20.88 -1.45 -19.06
N ALA A 595 -22.04 -1.29 -18.38
CA ALA A 595 -23.32 -1.07 -19.03
C ALA A 595 -23.37 0.27 -19.78
N MET A 596 -22.83 1.33 -19.18
CA MET A 596 -22.74 2.66 -19.79
C MET A 596 -21.88 2.67 -21.07
N PHE A 597 -20.76 1.95 -21.10
CA PHE A 597 -19.97 1.78 -22.32
C PHE A 597 -20.68 0.87 -23.34
N ALA A 598 -21.41 -0.14 -22.88
CA ALA A 598 -22.16 -1.03 -23.76
C ALA A 598 -23.33 -0.35 -24.48
N ASP A 599 -24.04 0.55 -23.80
CA ASP A 599 -25.17 1.34 -24.33
C ASP A 599 -24.79 2.20 -25.56
N VAL A 600 -23.52 2.62 -25.65
CA VAL A 600 -22.96 3.38 -26.78
C VAL A 600 -22.17 2.53 -27.78
N GLY A 601 -22.28 1.20 -27.68
CA GLY A 601 -21.65 0.23 -28.59
C GLY A 601 -20.18 -0.12 -28.28
N VAL A 602 -19.63 0.33 -27.15
CA VAL A 602 -18.24 0.05 -26.73
C VAL A 602 -18.18 -1.27 -25.95
N THR A 603 -18.60 -2.35 -26.61
CA THR A 603 -18.56 -3.75 -26.12
C THR A 603 -17.57 -4.64 -26.86
N GLU A 604 -17.26 -4.31 -28.11
CA GLU A 604 -16.46 -5.10 -29.04
C GLU A 604 -15.19 -4.33 -29.42
N PRO A 605 -14.13 -4.99 -29.94
CA PRO A 605 -12.94 -4.33 -30.46
C PRO A 605 -13.24 -3.57 -31.77
N GLN A 606 -13.91 -2.43 -31.65
CA GLN A 606 -14.18 -1.51 -32.76
C GLN A 606 -12.97 -0.58 -32.97
N THR A 607 -12.33 -0.69 -34.13
CA THR A 607 -11.44 0.37 -34.63
C THR A 607 -12.27 1.63 -34.82
N ASN A 608 -11.93 2.73 -34.12
CA ASN A 608 -12.60 4.02 -34.29
C ASN A 608 -12.52 4.44 -35.78
N PRO A 609 -13.65 4.51 -36.52
CA PRO A 609 -13.63 4.53 -38.00
C PRO A 609 -13.10 5.82 -38.64
N GLY A 610 -12.73 6.83 -37.84
CA GLY A 610 -12.01 8.00 -38.31
C GLY A 610 -12.08 9.17 -37.31
N PRO A 611 -11.37 10.28 -37.60
CA PRO A 611 -11.43 11.49 -36.77
C PRO A 611 -12.86 12.05 -36.68
N VAL A 612 -13.15 12.72 -35.56
CA VAL A 612 -14.44 13.34 -35.27
C VAL A 612 -14.40 14.83 -35.66
N PRO A 613 -15.22 15.30 -36.61
CA PRO A 613 -15.27 16.70 -37.04
C PRO A 613 -16.06 17.56 -36.03
N ASN A 614 -15.95 18.88 -36.19
CA ASN A 614 -16.68 19.89 -35.41
C ASN A 614 -16.43 19.80 -33.88
N LEU A 615 -15.16 19.66 -33.47
CA LEU A 615 -14.80 19.52 -32.04
C LEU A 615 -15.29 20.69 -31.17
N ASP A 616 -15.37 21.90 -31.69
CA ASP A 616 -15.92 23.07 -30.97
C ASP A 616 -17.42 22.93 -30.65
N LEU A 617 -18.19 22.28 -31.53
CA LEU A 617 -19.59 21.94 -31.27
C LEU A 617 -19.69 20.90 -30.15
N LEU A 618 -18.89 19.83 -30.22
CA LEU A 618 -18.89 18.78 -29.19
C LEU A 618 -18.44 19.31 -27.83
N LYS A 619 -17.47 20.23 -27.81
CA LYS A 619 -17.02 20.95 -26.61
C LYS A 619 -18.15 21.78 -25.98
N ALA A 620 -19.03 22.38 -26.80
CA ALA A 620 -20.21 23.10 -26.30
C ALA A 620 -21.28 22.18 -25.69
N LEU A 621 -21.32 20.89 -26.05
CA LEU A 621 -22.23 19.90 -25.44
C LEU A 621 -21.79 19.45 -24.04
N VAL A 622 -20.51 19.58 -23.70
CA VAL A 622 -19.96 19.03 -22.44
C VAL A 622 -20.53 19.73 -21.21
N ALA A 623 -20.69 21.06 -21.22
CA ALA A 623 -21.22 21.78 -20.06
C ALA A 623 -22.69 21.42 -19.77
N PRO A 624 -23.64 21.50 -20.72
CA PRO A 624 -25.02 21.04 -20.49
C PRO A 624 -25.12 19.55 -20.09
N ALA A 625 -24.24 18.69 -20.60
CA ALA A 625 -24.17 17.29 -20.16
C ALA A 625 -23.74 17.16 -18.69
N VAL A 626 -22.81 18.00 -18.22
CA VAL A 626 -22.41 18.08 -16.80
C VAL A 626 -23.53 18.67 -15.95
N ASP A 627 -24.16 19.77 -16.35
CA ASP A 627 -25.27 20.40 -15.61
C ASP A 627 -26.45 19.43 -15.40
N ALA A 628 -26.79 18.65 -16.43
CA ALA A 628 -27.83 17.63 -16.36
C ALA A 628 -27.39 16.39 -15.54
N ALA A 629 -26.12 16.01 -15.59
CA ALA A 629 -25.56 14.95 -14.74
C ALA A 629 -25.53 15.36 -13.26
N GLU A 630 -25.18 16.61 -12.93
CA GLU A 630 -25.25 17.15 -11.57
C GLU A 630 -26.70 17.19 -11.06
N SER A 631 -27.65 17.54 -11.94
CA SER A 631 -29.09 17.49 -11.63
C SER A 631 -29.57 16.06 -11.31
N GLN A 632 -29.13 15.04 -12.07
CA GLN A 632 -29.43 13.63 -11.76
C GLN A 632 -28.71 13.13 -10.50
N MET A 633 -27.48 13.60 -10.25
CA MET A 633 -26.78 13.32 -9.01
C MET A 633 -27.53 13.89 -7.81
N ALA A 634 -28.05 15.13 -7.87
CA ALA A 634 -28.81 15.74 -6.78
C ALA A 634 -30.01 14.87 -6.36
N LEU A 635 -30.82 14.40 -7.33
CA LEU A 635 -31.93 13.46 -7.06
C LEU A 635 -31.46 12.15 -6.40
N THR A 636 -30.31 11.63 -6.85
CA THR A 636 -29.70 10.40 -6.30
C THR A 636 -29.19 10.63 -4.86
N VAL A 637 -28.65 11.82 -4.58
CA VAL A 637 -28.14 12.23 -3.26
C VAL A 637 -29.30 12.44 -2.29
N ASP A 638 -30.35 13.15 -2.67
CA ASP A 638 -31.53 13.37 -1.82
C ASP A 638 -32.22 12.04 -1.46
N ALA A 639 -32.35 11.13 -2.44
CA ALA A 639 -32.85 9.78 -2.20
C ALA A 639 -31.98 9.04 -1.17
N ALA A 640 -30.66 8.96 -1.39
CA ALA A 640 -29.73 8.29 -0.47
C ALA A 640 -29.69 8.95 0.92
N TYR A 641 -29.81 10.28 1.00
CA TYR A 641 -29.84 11.03 2.24
C TYR A 641 -31.13 10.76 3.04
N SER A 642 -32.29 10.76 2.37
CA SER A 642 -33.57 10.47 3.00
C SER A 642 -33.65 9.05 3.57
N ASP A 643 -33.17 8.06 2.80
CA ASP A 643 -33.11 6.64 3.19
C ASP A 643 -32.10 6.39 4.34
N ALA A 644 -30.92 7.05 4.29
CA ALA A 644 -29.96 7.01 5.40
C ALA A 644 -30.49 7.68 6.68
N ARG A 645 -31.24 8.78 6.54
CA ARG A 645 -31.88 9.45 7.68
C ARG A 645 -33.00 8.62 8.27
N GLN A 646 -33.90 8.06 7.45
CA GLN A 646 -35.04 7.28 7.91
C GLN A 646 -34.59 6.10 8.77
N ARG A 647 -33.56 5.35 8.33
CA ARG A 647 -32.98 4.25 9.14
C ARG A 647 -32.51 4.68 10.54
N VAL A 648 -31.96 5.87 10.69
CA VAL A 648 -31.49 6.39 11.99
C VAL A 648 -32.64 6.97 12.82
N GLU A 649 -33.66 7.54 12.19
CA GLU A 649 -34.89 7.95 12.86
C GLU A 649 -35.65 6.71 13.40
N ASP A 650 -35.80 5.65 12.58
CA ASP A 650 -36.40 4.36 12.94
C ASP A 650 -35.65 3.66 14.09
N TRP A 651 -34.31 3.66 14.02
CA TRP A 651 -33.46 3.07 15.05
C TRP A 651 -33.47 3.88 16.35
N ALA A 652 -33.45 5.22 16.26
CA ALA A 652 -33.58 6.09 17.43
C ALA A 652 -34.93 5.87 18.13
N GLN A 653 -36.03 5.79 17.38
CA GLN A 653 -37.35 5.45 17.93
C GLN A 653 -37.38 4.04 18.57
N HIS A 654 -36.68 3.07 17.99
CA HIS A 654 -36.51 1.74 18.60
C HIS A 654 -35.79 1.81 19.94
N VAL A 655 -34.71 2.60 20.03
CA VAL A 655 -33.96 2.79 21.29
C VAL A 655 -34.78 3.58 22.30
N GLU A 656 -35.52 4.61 21.90
CA GLU A 656 -36.43 5.34 22.80
C GLU A 656 -37.56 4.44 23.32
N THR A 657 -38.11 3.56 22.48
CA THR A 657 -39.10 2.53 22.90
C THR A 657 -38.49 1.55 23.92
N TRP A 658 -37.22 1.14 23.73
CA TRP A 658 -36.50 0.31 24.69
C TRP A 658 -36.13 1.06 25.97
N ASP A 659 -35.86 2.36 25.91
CA ASP A 659 -35.55 3.21 27.07
C ASP A 659 -36.81 3.45 27.93
N ASP A 660 -37.99 3.56 27.30
CA ASP A 660 -39.30 3.59 27.96
C ASP A 660 -39.63 2.24 28.64
N ASP A 661 -39.44 1.11 27.95
CA ASP A 661 -39.69 -0.22 28.54
C ASP A 661 -38.65 -0.61 29.60
N ALA A 662 -37.40 -0.15 29.48
CA ALA A 662 -36.36 -0.36 30.47
C ALA A 662 -36.47 0.62 31.66
N SER A 663 -37.02 1.83 31.47
CA SER A 663 -37.34 2.75 32.57
C SER A 663 -38.44 2.22 33.48
N ARG A 664 -39.27 1.28 32.99
CA ARG A 664 -40.22 0.49 33.80
C ARG A 664 -39.53 -0.62 34.63
N LEU A 665 -38.23 -0.88 34.41
CA LEU A 665 -37.42 -1.94 35.02
C LEU A 665 -36.10 -1.36 35.60
N VAL A 666 -36.22 -0.44 36.55
CA VAL A 666 -35.10 0.31 37.12
C VAL A 666 -34.09 -0.58 37.89
N GLN A 667 -33.06 -1.05 37.20
CA GLN A 667 -31.64 -0.88 37.54
C GLN A 667 -30.74 -1.56 36.51
N ASN A 668 -30.05 -0.80 35.65
CA ASN A 668 -28.86 -1.31 34.95
C ASN A 668 -27.95 -0.21 34.39
N GLN A 669 -26.62 -0.40 34.48
CA GLN A 669 -25.64 0.54 33.92
C GLN A 669 -25.55 0.48 32.38
N GLN A 670 -26.00 -0.63 31.78
CA GLN A 670 -25.92 -0.88 30.33
C GLN A 670 -26.63 0.19 29.49
N LEU A 671 -27.74 0.76 29.97
CA LEU A 671 -28.50 1.82 29.30
C LEU A 671 -27.68 3.11 29.09
N ARG A 672 -26.78 3.45 30.03
CA ARG A 672 -25.88 4.61 29.86
C ARG A 672 -24.87 4.38 28.75
N MET A 673 -24.34 3.16 28.63
CA MET A 673 -23.44 2.77 27.53
C MET A 673 -24.16 2.84 26.17
N GLN A 674 -25.40 2.37 26.10
CA GLN A 674 -26.21 2.39 24.87
C GLN A 674 -26.60 3.81 24.45
N ARG A 675 -26.94 4.71 25.39
CA ARG A 675 -27.17 6.13 25.07
C ARG A 675 -25.93 6.81 24.47
N SER A 676 -24.72 6.48 24.93
CA SER A 676 -23.48 6.93 24.25
C SER A 676 -23.28 6.33 22.86
N THR A 677 -23.72 5.07 22.62
CA THR A 677 -23.72 4.48 21.27
C THR A 677 -24.63 5.24 20.31
N VAL A 678 -25.83 5.66 20.75
CA VAL A 678 -26.75 6.44 19.89
C VAL A 678 -26.16 7.80 19.51
N ALA A 679 -25.53 8.50 20.45
CA ALA A 679 -24.86 9.76 20.16
C ALA A 679 -23.68 9.58 19.18
N LEU A 680 -22.88 8.52 19.37
CA LEU A 680 -21.76 8.18 18.49
C LEU A 680 -22.23 7.75 17.10
N GLU A 681 -23.32 6.99 16.96
CA GLU A 681 -23.88 6.62 15.66
C GLU A 681 -24.51 7.81 14.93
N LYS A 682 -25.15 8.76 15.62
CA LYS A 682 -25.58 10.03 15.02
C LYS A 682 -24.38 10.86 14.52
N GLN A 683 -23.29 10.93 15.30
CA GLN A 683 -22.06 11.62 14.88
C GLN A 683 -21.36 10.93 13.70
N LEU A 684 -21.32 9.59 13.69
CA LEU A 684 -20.83 8.80 12.56
C LEU A 684 -21.70 9.02 11.31
N LEU A 685 -23.02 9.09 11.45
CA LEU A 685 -23.91 9.42 10.33
C LEU A 685 -23.59 10.82 9.78
N GLU A 686 -23.35 11.82 10.63
CA GLU A 686 -22.93 13.16 10.18
C GLU A 686 -21.57 13.17 9.48
N GLN A 687 -20.66 12.24 9.77
CA GLN A 687 -19.41 12.06 9.03
C GLN A 687 -19.59 11.25 7.74
N HIS A 688 -20.54 10.30 7.71
CA HIS A 688 -20.89 9.49 6.55
C HIS A 688 -21.84 10.18 5.56
N GLN A 689 -22.52 11.26 5.97
CA GLN A 689 -23.39 12.04 5.09
C GLN A 689 -22.63 12.49 3.83
N PRO A 690 -23.25 12.33 2.64
CA PRO A 690 -22.74 12.91 1.41
C PRO A 690 -22.52 14.42 1.55
N ALA A 691 -21.42 14.92 1.00
CA ALA A 691 -20.97 16.30 1.18
C ALA A 691 -20.50 16.97 -0.12
N HIS A 692 -19.92 16.19 -1.04
CA HIS A 692 -19.44 16.71 -2.32
C HIS A 692 -19.82 15.77 -3.46
N THR A 693 -20.41 16.34 -4.50
CA THR A 693 -20.62 15.73 -5.82
C THR A 693 -19.48 16.18 -6.74
N LEU A 694 -18.93 15.26 -7.52
CA LEU A 694 -18.01 15.58 -8.60
C LEU A 694 -18.38 14.75 -9.84
N VAL A 695 -18.93 15.43 -10.85
CA VAL A 695 -19.14 14.86 -12.19
C VAL A 695 -17.84 14.94 -12.98
N ARG A 696 -17.53 13.88 -13.73
CA ARG A 696 -16.42 13.86 -14.69
C ARG A 696 -16.94 13.37 -16.06
N PRO A 697 -16.92 14.18 -17.12
CA PRO A 697 -17.10 13.67 -18.48
C PRO A 697 -15.89 12.80 -18.84
N LEU A 698 -16.15 11.60 -19.38
CA LEU A 698 -15.13 10.61 -19.73
C LEU A 698 -14.88 10.52 -21.23
N LEU A 699 -15.95 10.54 -22.02
CA LEU A 699 -15.93 10.27 -23.45
C LEU A 699 -17.11 10.97 -24.12
N VAL A 700 -16.91 11.52 -25.31
CA VAL A 700 -17.96 11.94 -26.23
C VAL A 700 -18.05 10.91 -27.35
N VAL A 701 -19.20 10.28 -27.51
CA VAL A 701 -19.49 9.35 -28.61
C VAL A 701 -20.43 10.04 -29.58
N VAL A 702 -20.11 10.00 -30.87
CA VAL A 702 -20.96 10.53 -31.94
C VAL A 702 -21.42 9.42 -32.88
N PRO A 703 -22.55 9.60 -33.59
CA PRO A 703 -22.99 8.68 -34.64
C PRO A 703 -21.90 8.40 -35.68
N GLN A 704 -21.87 7.20 -36.28
CA GLN A 704 -20.85 6.85 -37.26
C GLN A 704 -20.82 7.82 -38.46
N ASN A 705 -21.99 8.27 -38.91
CA ASN A 705 -22.20 9.26 -39.98
C ASN A 705 -22.02 10.73 -39.53
N PHE A 706 -21.68 11.01 -38.26
CA PHE A 706 -21.64 12.37 -37.74
C PHE A 706 -20.73 13.30 -38.57
N GLY A 707 -21.31 14.41 -39.01
CA GLY A 707 -20.65 15.42 -39.84
C GLY A 707 -20.59 15.12 -41.35
N MET A 708 -21.06 13.96 -41.82
CA MET A 708 -21.10 13.59 -43.25
C MET A 708 -22.34 14.11 -43.99
N GLU A 709 -23.23 14.80 -43.29
CA GLU A 709 -24.48 15.38 -43.83
C GLU A 709 -24.16 16.59 -44.73
N GLY A 710 -23.89 16.29 -46.00
CA GLY A 710 -23.51 17.28 -47.02
C GLY A 710 -22.78 16.72 -48.25
N GLU A 711 -22.34 15.45 -48.24
CA GLU A 711 -21.64 14.82 -49.38
C GLU A 711 -22.55 13.94 -50.26
N TYR A 712 -23.74 14.44 -50.62
CA TYR A 712 -24.70 13.81 -51.55
C TYR A 712 -25.31 14.82 -52.53
#